data_AF-A0A7J4GPW1-F1
#
_entry.id   AF-A0A7J4GPW1-F1
#
_cell.length_a   1.000
_cell.length_b   1.000
_cell.length_c   1.000
_cell.angle_alpha   90.00
_cell.angle_beta   90.00
_cell.angle_gamma   90.00
#
_symmetry.space_group_name_H-M   'P 1'
#
loop_
_entity.id
_entity.type
_entity.pdbx_description
1 polymer ?
#
loop_
_entity_poly.entity_id
_entity_poly.type
_entity_poly.pdbx_seq_one_letter_code
_entity_poly.pdbx_strand_id
1 'polypeptide(L)'
;MRSAIIGRRSTLFVAIIMLLSIQFAGLPLASEEEKSFSSHGFSAICDTDFTPGGECDELNPATDLTPTSKEWIEGDYTFDMISTSQIGLSMEWAMYEFDDDKVGGMTELFPDMPAAALDLFTQNGLPADYLRNFFGVNMGQSMTVDEMILNQTESAVSDMLNSGFGEIASLNVEYLERGSKGTSDHCLQDGSLDSLSEGAYADDPYNPPICISISAVIDLSTSKFQLADSPKLDLERSYQGLLTMGSEISTPFTLFAMVGHQNTFEIEPPSYATINGVTGQGGSTPSRSDGQYSYNVGRWTIDNRGASNTDSTLERNVTLTIGRRTTSTIPVVIDTVNDIAVDISVVLDMSNEDAASLDVDIQLNYIDSDTMTEWGISMVDNSSGATIPWVTADGIRMAEANGLVAMDNFTDNFPVDAIAEGISAIVGEGKVTMESPSWRNISGVGGLGFHHIAGSTCGEANPPSDDHDRYCIAGQNAMSDTYPVLLESSSNTFQFSLLDMAKSYIDLNDTGFDLEVITNSDLQTILNAGLSIETDMGDGFVSDMIPDNLPPTKVEVTLILPDWVSTPDGTGEVIFSKTSAVLGITGTNPYDWRNPIKEGDTTVCAANEQTCASFEVELDISSFALHEWTQKAELEFSGGATFKLYRLGLPDKARDMLSTQDATLDMPVVPADLVRLMIDIGSRMDEPYNTTVPLMDDELYLVFTRQGIKNFAAELGNTLTDTIHQAGRDMKSETGQDVDFSQIEIVTSVSNLEPPSSTSVGDTKPIEISIEIKSTTLTIAWEGEQDFSLTTTSIASPFMPFFNTFADLLRGNSLMNAAGSDGSGYVVTDPETGEAFELEIEGADFGDDMGDIMPAVTLILGLPAGLSFGTFESANGGSSTTEVDGRQQVTYTMPKAGETDTLSITFVIGWAFLLQEAWGYGAVSLLGIGLLWRRRKRKRSLKLDKLENEFTSKNKTRVSERQFAAMGGWGDDAAGGAPPAPGSGFGGNAGGDDFFEDASWNS
;
A
#
# COMPACT_ATOMS: atom_id res chain seq x y z
N MET A 1 -25.59 -34.07 -65.40
CA MET A 1 -26.98 -34.12 -65.89
C MET A 1 -27.37 -32.74 -66.38
N ARG A 2 -27.79 -32.67 -67.65
CA ARG A 2 -28.70 -31.68 -68.28
C ARG A 2 -28.34 -30.19 -68.10
N SER A 3 -27.73 -29.60 -69.13
CA SER A 3 -28.42 -28.93 -70.26
C SER A 3 -29.01 -27.59 -69.80
N ALA A 4 -28.33 -26.48 -70.06
CA ALA A 4 -28.55 -25.70 -71.29
C ALA A 4 -30.04 -25.44 -71.51
N ILE A 5 -30.51 -24.27 -71.07
CA ILE A 5 -31.65 -23.55 -71.62
C ILE A 5 -31.63 -22.11 -71.07
N ILE A 6 -31.25 -21.18 -71.95
CA ILE A 6 -31.93 -19.88 -72.14
C ILE A 6 -31.64 -18.83 -71.05
N GLY A 7 -30.70 -17.87 -71.21
CA GLY A 7 -30.27 -17.28 -72.47
C GLY A 7 -31.40 -16.50 -73.17
N ARG A 8 -32.24 -15.75 -72.42
CA ARG A 8 -33.32 -14.90 -73.00
C ARG A 8 -33.89 -13.82 -72.07
N ARG A 9 -33.14 -13.35 -71.06
CA ARG A 9 -33.55 -12.19 -70.24
C ARG A 9 -32.66 -10.95 -70.44
N SER A 10 -31.48 -11.12 -71.02
CA SER A 10 -30.49 -10.04 -71.22
C SER A 10 -30.62 -9.30 -72.56
N THR A 11 -31.44 -9.77 -73.51
CA THR A 11 -31.74 -9.07 -74.78
C THR A 11 -33.07 -8.33 -74.78
N LEU A 12 -33.95 -8.58 -73.81
CA LEU A 12 -35.24 -7.86 -73.69
C LEU A 12 -35.08 -6.55 -72.89
N PHE A 13 -34.21 -6.52 -71.89
CA PHE A 13 -34.00 -5.33 -71.04
C PHE A 13 -33.18 -4.24 -71.76
N VAL A 14 -32.20 -4.63 -72.58
CA VAL A 14 -31.41 -3.69 -73.41
C VAL A 14 -32.23 -3.16 -74.60
N ALA A 15 -33.16 -3.95 -75.14
CA ALA A 15 -34.08 -3.49 -76.18
C ALA A 15 -35.16 -2.53 -75.66
N ILE A 16 -35.64 -2.69 -74.41
CA ILE A 16 -36.60 -1.75 -73.79
C ILE A 16 -35.93 -0.41 -73.46
N ILE A 17 -34.65 -0.41 -73.06
CA ILE A 17 -33.88 0.82 -72.82
C ILE A 17 -33.48 1.54 -74.13
N MET A 18 -33.25 0.81 -75.23
CA MET A 18 -33.07 1.42 -76.57
C MET A 18 -34.39 1.88 -77.22
N LEU A 19 -35.54 1.27 -76.90
CA LEU A 19 -36.85 1.71 -77.41
C LEU A 19 -37.44 2.89 -76.62
N LEU A 20 -37.13 3.04 -75.32
CA LEU A 20 -37.52 4.24 -74.57
C LEU A 20 -36.65 5.47 -74.88
N SER A 21 -35.42 5.28 -75.36
CA SER A 21 -34.54 6.38 -75.79
C SER A 21 -34.78 6.85 -77.25
N ILE A 22 -35.69 6.22 -77.99
CA ILE A 22 -36.06 6.58 -79.37
C ILE A 22 -37.53 7.10 -79.46
N GLN A 23 -38.24 7.27 -78.33
CA GLN A 23 -39.60 7.86 -78.30
C GLN A 23 -39.71 9.26 -77.66
N PHE A 24 -38.60 9.92 -77.30
CA PHE A 24 -38.59 11.35 -76.95
C PHE A 24 -37.84 12.24 -77.96
N ALA A 25 -37.43 11.68 -79.10
CA ALA A 25 -36.87 12.43 -80.22
C ALA A 25 -37.73 12.15 -81.46
N GLY A 26 -38.74 12.99 -81.70
CA GLY A 26 -39.55 12.92 -82.92
C GLY A 26 -41.03 12.60 -82.71
N LEU A 27 -41.71 13.41 -81.90
CA LEU A 27 -43.09 13.79 -82.19
C LEU A 27 -43.14 15.32 -82.12
N PRO A 28 -43.60 16.00 -83.19
CA PRO A 28 -43.81 17.43 -83.14
C PRO A 28 -44.90 17.66 -82.11
N LEU A 29 -44.57 18.33 -80.99
CA LEU A 29 -45.58 19.11 -80.31
C LEU A 29 -46.15 20.03 -81.38
N ALA A 30 -47.45 19.89 -81.59
CA ALA A 30 -48.19 20.66 -82.56
C ALA A 30 -47.78 22.12 -82.38
N SER A 31 -47.25 22.72 -83.44
CA SER A 31 -47.30 24.15 -83.63
C SER A 31 -48.79 24.51 -83.62
N GLU A 32 -49.31 24.83 -82.44
CA GLU A 32 -50.45 25.70 -82.35
C GLU A 32 -49.95 27.03 -82.92
N GLU A 33 -50.46 27.32 -84.12
CA GLU A 33 -50.25 28.52 -84.91
C GLU A 33 -49.39 29.60 -84.24
N GLU A 34 -48.20 29.83 -84.80
CA GLU A 34 -47.65 31.16 -84.91
C GLU A 34 -48.76 32.07 -85.47
N LYS A 35 -49.56 32.67 -84.58
CA LYS A 35 -50.13 33.98 -84.86
C LYS A 35 -48.94 34.92 -84.84
N SER A 36 -48.31 35.02 -85.99
CA SER A 36 -47.49 36.16 -86.37
C SER A 36 -48.27 37.41 -85.99
N PHE A 37 -47.95 38.01 -84.85
CA PHE A 37 -48.33 39.37 -84.52
C PHE A 37 -47.33 40.29 -85.22
N SER A 38 -47.35 40.25 -86.55
CA SER A 38 -46.58 41.20 -87.33
C SER A 38 -47.25 42.57 -87.21
N SER A 39 -46.50 43.54 -86.68
CA SER A 39 -46.58 45.01 -86.88
C SER A 39 -46.98 45.94 -85.73
N HIS A 40 -46.99 45.48 -84.47
CA HIS A 40 -46.69 46.35 -83.33
C HIS A 40 -45.51 45.73 -82.58
N GLY A 41 -44.37 46.44 -82.53
CA GLY A 41 -43.18 45.93 -81.83
C GLY A 41 -43.49 45.76 -80.35
N PHE A 42 -43.13 44.61 -79.78
CA PHE A 42 -43.25 44.35 -78.34
C PHE A 42 -42.47 45.38 -77.51
N SER A 43 -41.48 46.06 -78.09
CA SER A 43 -40.75 47.18 -77.47
C SER A 43 -41.60 48.42 -77.16
N ALA A 44 -42.79 48.56 -77.79
CA ALA A 44 -43.71 49.67 -77.52
C ALA A 44 -44.70 49.38 -76.37
N ILE A 45 -44.59 48.24 -75.68
CA ILE A 45 -45.46 47.89 -74.55
C ILE A 45 -45.26 48.83 -73.36
N CYS A 46 -44.04 49.32 -73.18
CA CYS A 46 -43.69 50.27 -72.11
C CYS A 46 -44.05 51.72 -72.42
N ASP A 47 -44.48 52.03 -73.64
CA ASP A 47 -45.06 53.33 -73.99
C ASP A 47 -46.55 53.36 -73.57
N THR A 48 -46.79 53.74 -72.32
CA THR A 48 -48.13 53.81 -71.73
C THR A 48 -48.54 55.25 -71.39
N ASP A 49 -49.83 55.49 -71.12
CA ASP A 49 -50.32 56.78 -70.62
C ASP A 49 -49.62 57.23 -69.32
N PHE A 50 -49.09 56.28 -68.54
CA PHE A 50 -48.36 56.52 -67.30
C PHE A 50 -46.85 56.69 -67.51
N THR A 51 -46.31 56.13 -68.59
CA THR A 51 -44.88 56.16 -68.97
C THR A 51 -44.72 56.54 -70.45
N PRO A 52 -45.06 57.78 -70.86
CA PRO A 52 -45.09 58.13 -72.27
C PRO A 52 -43.67 58.15 -72.87
N GLY A 53 -43.47 57.37 -73.93
CA GLY A 53 -42.17 57.17 -74.59
C GLY A 53 -41.24 56.18 -73.89
N GLY A 54 -41.76 55.34 -72.99
CA GLY A 54 -41.01 54.23 -72.40
C GLY A 54 -40.61 53.20 -73.47
N GLU A 55 -39.35 52.77 -73.42
CA GLU A 55 -38.81 51.73 -74.29
C GLU A 55 -38.36 50.57 -73.40
N CYS A 56 -38.82 49.36 -73.69
CA CYS A 56 -38.37 48.14 -73.04
C CYS A 56 -37.89 47.13 -74.07
N ASP A 57 -37.07 46.19 -73.61
CA ASP A 57 -36.59 45.04 -74.35
C ASP A 57 -37.74 44.14 -74.86
N GLU A 58 -37.51 43.41 -75.94
CA GLU A 58 -38.52 42.52 -76.53
C GLU A 58 -38.74 41.28 -75.67
N LEU A 59 -40.00 41.07 -75.23
CA LEU A 59 -40.36 39.87 -74.46
C LEU A 59 -40.02 38.58 -75.21
N ASN A 60 -39.02 37.85 -74.72
CA ASN A 60 -38.62 36.55 -75.23
C ASN A 60 -38.79 35.46 -74.16
N PRO A 61 -39.86 34.65 -74.22
CA PRO A 61 -40.09 33.57 -73.25
C PRO A 61 -39.00 32.49 -73.22
N ALA A 62 -38.06 32.47 -74.18
CA ALA A 62 -36.95 31.54 -74.19
C ALA A 62 -35.75 31.99 -73.34
N THR A 63 -35.69 33.27 -72.91
CA THR A 63 -34.66 33.76 -71.98
C THR A 63 -35.10 33.66 -70.52
N ASP A 64 -36.37 33.38 -70.29
CA ASP A 64 -36.95 33.09 -68.98
C ASP A 64 -36.45 31.75 -68.41
N LEU A 65 -35.79 31.81 -67.24
CA LEU A 65 -35.32 30.63 -66.52
C LEU A 65 -36.34 30.06 -65.53
N THR A 66 -37.49 30.73 -65.37
CA THR A 66 -38.60 30.38 -64.48
C THR A 66 -39.96 30.39 -65.24
N PRO A 67 -40.10 29.74 -66.41
CA PRO A 67 -41.25 29.89 -67.31
C PRO A 67 -42.59 29.32 -66.80
N THR A 68 -42.62 28.86 -65.55
CA THR A 68 -43.81 28.33 -64.87
C THR A 68 -44.07 29.01 -63.53
N SER A 69 -43.28 30.01 -63.16
CA SER A 69 -43.37 30.80 -61.93
C SER A 69 -43.63 32.27 -62.31
N LYS A 70 -44.32 33.01 -61.43
CA LYS A 70 -44.49 34.46 -61.56
C LYS A 70 -43.32 35.27 -60.97
N GLU A 71 -42.34 34.60 -60.41
CA GLU A 71 -41.18 35.24 -59.77
C GLU A 71 -39.89 34.57 -60.22
N TRP A 72 -38.87 35.39 -60.40
CA TRP A 72 -37.48 34.97 -60.55
C TRP A 72 -36.61 35.85 -59.66
N ILE A 73 -36.24 35.31 -58.51
CA ILE A 73 -35.42 36.00 -57.52
C ILE A 73 -34.23 35.11 -57.16
N GLU A 74 -33.04 35.68 -57.25
CA GLU A 74 -31.82 35.04 -56.74
C GLU A 74 -31.36 35.78 -55.49
N GLY A 75 -31.44 35.10 -54.34
CA GLY A 75 -31.16 35.68 -53.03
C GLY A 75 -29.88 35.14 -52.42
N ASP A 76 -28.98 36.03 -52.00
CA ASP A 76 -27.83 35.71 -51.17
C ASP A 76 -28.10 36.16 -49.73
N TYR A 77 -28.04 35.22 -48.79
CA TYR A 77 -28.33 35.40 -47.38
C TYR A 77 -27.07 35.13 -46.57
N THR A 78 -26.54 36.14 -45.88
CA THR A 78 -25.41 36.00 -44.95
C THR A 78 -25.88 36.23 -43.52
N PHE A 79 -25.73 35.22 -42.68
CA PHE A 79 -25.96 35.30 -41.24
C PHE A 79 -24.60 35.39 -40.54
N ASP A 80 -24.37 36.49 -39.83
CA ASP A 80 -23.20 36.69 -38.98
C ASP A 80 -23.61 36.48 -37.52
N MET A 81 -23.08 35.43 -36.89
CA MET A 81 -23.33 35.16 -35.48
C MET A 81 -22.48 36.10 -34.63
N ILE A 82 -23.09 37.21 -34.20
CA ILE A 82 -22.43 38.22 -33.37
C ILE A 82 -22.20 37.68 -31.96
N SER A 83 -23.21 37.01 -31.38
CA SER A 83 -23.15 36.35 -30.07
C SER A 83 -24.22 35.26 -29.98
N THR A 84 -24.25 34.53 -28.87
CA THR A 84 -25.34 33.60 -28.51
C THR A 84 -26.70 34.28 -28.35
N SER A 85 -26.79 35.60 -28.23
CA SER A 85 -28.08 36.29 -28.15
C SER A 85 -28.45 37.08 -29.40
N GLN A 86 -27.52 37.28 -30.35
CA GLN A 86 -27.73 38.15 -31.50
C GLN A 86 -27.14 37.60 -32.79
N ILE A 87 -27.94 37.59 -33.85
CA ILE A 87 -27.51 37.30 -35.22
C ILE A 87 -27.68 38.56 -36.08
N GLY A 88 -26.61 38.96 -36.75
CA GLY A 88 -26.64 39.91 -37.84
C GLY A 88 -27.03 39.22 -39.13
N LEU A 89 -27.87 39.86 -39.93
CA LEU A 89 -28.34 39.35 -41.19
C LEU A 89 -28.14 40.38 -42.28
N SER A 90 -27.52 39.95 -43.37
CA SER A 90 -27.34 40.72 -44.59
C SER A 90 -27.85 39.90 -45.76
N MET A 91 -28.87 40.39 -46.45
CA MET A 91 -29.41 39.78 -47.65
C MET A 91 -29.21 40.69 -48.87
N GLU A 92 -29.03 40.07 -50.02
CA GLU A 92 -29.01 40.72 -51.32
C GLU A 92 -29.91 39.91 -52.27
N TRP A 93 -30.94 40.55 -52.82
CA TRP A 93 -31.83 39.93 -53.81
C TRP A 93 -31.57 40.54 -55.18
N ALA A 94 -31.34 39.69 -56.17
CA ALA A 94 -31.40 40.05 -57.58
C ALA A 94 -32.74 39.59 -58.15
N MET A 95 -33.58 40.55 -58.50
CA MET A 95 -34.93 40.34 -59.01
C MET A 95 -34.94 40.50 -60.53
N TYR A 96 -35.16 39.39 -61.22
CA TYR A 96 -35.24 39.31 -62.68
C TYR A 96 -36.70 39.34 -63.16
N GLU A 97 -37.62 38.84 -62.33
CA GLU A 97 -39.06 38.82 -62.59
C GLU A 97 -39.84 38.88 -61.26
N PHE A 98 -40.97 39.60 -61.23
CA PHE A 98 -41.79 39.76 -60.01
C PHE A 98 -43.28 39.61 -60.29
N ASP A 99 -44.01 39.14 -59.28
CA ASP A 99 -45.46 38.90 -59.35
C ASP A 99 -46.22 40.21 -59.55
N ASP A 100 -46.92 40.32 -60.68
CA ASP A 100 -47.67 41.50 -61.09
C ASP A 100 -48.77 41.84 -60.08
N ASP A 101 -49.39 40.82 -59.48
CA ASP A 101 -50.47 40.98 -58.50
C ASP A 101 -50.01 41.76 -57.25
N LYS A 102 -48.69 41.78 -56.97
CA LYS A 102 -48.10 42.48 -55.81
C LYS A 102 -47.78 43.96 -56.06
N VAL A 103 -47.81 44.40 -57.33
CA VAL A 103 -47.45 45.76 -57.77
C VAL A 103 -48.58 46.49 -58.51
N GLY A 104 -49.83 46.05 -58.31
CA GLY A 104 -51.04 46.67 -58.87
C GLY A 104 -51.75 45.83 -59.94
N GLY A 105 -51.13 44.74 -60.39
CA GLY A 105 -51.69 43.79 -61.35
C GLY A 105 -51.64 44.27 -62.81
N MET A 106 -51.66 43.32 -63.74
CA MET A 106 -51.53 43.61 -65.18
C MET A 106 -52.52 44.65 -65.73
N THR A 107 -53.75 44.70 -65.21
CA THR A 107 -54.81 45.60 -65.73
C THR A 107 -54.59 47.06 -65.34
N GLU A 108 -53.95 47.31 -64.19
CA GLU A 108 -53.65 48.68 -63.73
C GLU A 108 -52.34 49.18 -64.36
N LEU A 109 -51.34 48.30 -64.50
CA LEU A 109 -50.05 48.63 -65.10
C LEU A 109 -50.13 48.84 -66.62
N PHE A 110 -51.00 48.09 -67.32
CA PHE A 110 -51.14 48.14 -68.77
C PHE A 110 -52.61 48.29 -69.21
N PRO A 111 -53.25 49.44 -68.94
CA PRO A 111 -54.70 49.62 -69.16
C PRO A 111 -55.13 49.54 -70.64
N ASP A 112 -54.22 49.84 -71.57
CA ASP A 112 -54.49 49.89 -73.01
C ASP A 112 -54.03 48.63 -73.78
N MET A 113 -53.51 47.64 -73.07
CA MET A 113 -52.98 46.41 -73.69
C MET A 113 -54.12 45.43 -74.06
N PRO A 114 -54.07 44.78 -75.24
CA PRO A 114 -55.07 43.79 -75.62
C PRO A 114 -55.00 42.53 -74.74
N ALA A 115 -56.15 41.97 -74.37
CA ALA A 115 -56.25 40.79 -73.48
C ALA A 115 -55.34 39.60 -73.87
N ALA A 116 -55.14 39.36 -75.18
CA ALA A 116 -54.27 38.29 -75.66
C ALA A 116 -52.77 38.53 -75.42
N ALA A 117 -52.35 39.78 -75.19
CA ALA A 117 -50.99 40.12 -74.78
C ALA A 117 -50.84 40.07 -73.25
N LEU A 118 -51.88 40.42 -72.49
CA LEU A 118 -51.92 40.17 -71.04
C LEU A 118 -51.83 38.67 -70.71
N ASP A 119 -52.41 37.80 -71.55
CA ASP A 119 -52.35 36.34 -71.35
C ASP A 119 -50.90 35.80 -71.27
N LEU A 120 -49.91 36.47 -71.87
CA LEU A 120 -48.49 36.08 -71.77
C LEU A 120 -47.91 36.26 -70.36
N PHE A 121 -48.44 37.23 -69.61
CA PHE A 121 -48.06 37.54 -68.22
C PHE A 121 -49.04 36.91 -67.20
N THR A 122 -49.95 36.02 -67.63
CA THR A 122 -50.85 35.34 -66.67
C THR A 122 -50.22 34.11 -66.03
N GLN A 123 -49.23 33.49 -66.71
CA GLN A 123 -48.48 32.35 -66.19
C GLN A 123 -47.05 32.73 -65.75
N ASN A 124 -46.56 33.87 -66.23
CA ASN A 124 -45.25 34.44 -65.93
C ASN A 124 -45.45 35.78 -65.19
N GLY A 125 -44.43 36.27 -64.52
CA GLY A 125 -44.45 37.58 -63.86
C GLY A 125 -44.05 38.70 -64.79
N LEU A 126 -43.78 39.86 -64.22
CA LEU A 126 -43.25 41.01 -64.94
C LEU A 126 -41.72 41.00 -64.93
N PRO A 127 -41.05 41.02 -66.09
CA PRO A 127 -39.59 41.12 -66.15
C PRO A 127 -39.08 42.43 -65.54
N ALA A 128 -37.83 42.42 -65.07
CA ALA A 128 -37.19 43.55 -64.40
C ALA A 128 -37.25 44.85 -65.22
N ASP A 129 -37.04 44.79 -66.54
CA ASP A 129 -37.08 45.97 -67.39
C ASP A 129 -38.46 46.65 -67.42
N TYR A 130 -39.51 45.83 -67.55
CA TYR A 130 -40.89 46.28 -67.51
C TYR A 130 -41.26 46.88 -66.14
N LEU A 131 -40.73 46.33 -65.04
CA LEU A 131 -40.94 46.88 -63.69
C LEU A 131 -40.25 48.24 -63.51
N ARG A 132 -39.00 48.39 -63.96
CA ARG A 132 -38.24 49.66 -63.86
C ARG A 132 -38.90 50.80 -64.61
N ASN A 133 -39.50 50.53 -65.76
CA ASN A 133 -40.22 51.54 -66.54
C ASN A 133 -41.33 52.23 -65.70
N PHE A 134 -41.93 51.53 -64.74
CA PHE A 134 -42.96 52.09 -63.86
C PHE A 134 -42.42 52.63 -62.51
N PHE A 135 -41.10 52.67 -62.29
CA PHE A 135 -40.54 53.26 -61.07
C PHE A 135 -40.90 54.74 -60.94
N GLY A 136 -41.27 55.18 -59.73
CA GLY A 136 -41.75 56.53 -59.47
C GLY A 136 -43.17 56.83 -59.97
N VAL A 137 -43.84 55.87 -60.62
CA VAL A 137 -45.23 56.01 -61.05
C VAL A 137 -46.16 55.64 -59.91
N ASN A 138 -47.15 56.49 -59.65
CA ASN A 138 -48.21 56.23 -58.68
C ASN A 138 -49.46 55.71 -59.40
N MET A 139 -49.80 54.44 -59.17
CA MET A 139 -50.92 53.74 -59.80
C MET A 139 -52.27 53.97 -59.10
N GLY A 140 -52.52 55.18 -58.57
CA GLY A 140 -53.74 55.50 -57.82
C GLY A 140 -53.78 54.94 -56.38
N GLN A 141 -52.67 54.38 -55.92
CA GLN A 141 -52.44 53.90 -54.56
C GLN A 141 -51.67 54.97 -53.75
N SER A 142 -51.52 54.79 -52.43
CA SER A 142 -50.77 55.75 -51.59
C SER A 142 -49.24 55.72 -51.77
N MET A 143 -48.72 54.82 -52.62
CA MET A 143 -47.28 54.56 -52.83
C MET A 143 -46.99 54.45 -54.33
N THR A 144 -45.74 54.71 -54.75
CA THR A 144 -45.25 54.43 -56.11
C THR A 144 -44.89 52.94 -56.28
N VAL A 145 -44.72 52.45 -57.51
CA VAL A 145 -44.40 51.02 -57.78
C VAL A 145 -43.10 50.57 -57.10
N ASP A 146 -42.07 51.43 -57.07
CA ASP A 146 -40.81 51.19 -56.35
C ASP A 146 -41.03 51.12 -54.82
N GLU A 147 -41.84 52.02 -54.25
CA GLU A 147 -42.22 51.95 -52.83
C GLU A 147 -43.06 50.70 -52.51
N MET A 148 -43.91 50.24 -53.45
CA MET A 148 -44.66 48.99 -53.29
C MET A 148 -43.73 47.78 -53.24
N ILE A 149 -42.75 47.69 -54.15
CA ILE A 149 -41.77 46.60 -54.17
C ILE A 149 -41.01 46.57 -52.84
N LEU A 150 -40.48 47.70 -52.37
CA LEU A 150 -39.78 47.74 -51.08
C LEU A 150 -40.67 47.33 -49.90
N ASN A 151 -41.92 47.80 -49.86
CA ASN A 151 -42.85 47.45 -48.79
C ASN A 151 -43.26 45.96 -48.81
N GLN A 152 -43.42 45.37 -50.00
CA GLN A 152 -43.68 43.93 -50.16
C GLN A 152 -42.46 43.11 -49.75
N THR A 153 -41.25 43.54 -50.12
CA THR A 153 -40.00 42.92 -49.69
C THR A 153 -39.82 43.02 -48.17
N GLU A 154 -40.07 44.19 -47.57
CA GLU A 154 -39.98 44.38 -46.12
C GLU A 154 -40.99 43.48 -45.38
N SER A 155 -42.23 43.40 -45.87
CA SER A 155 -43.26 42.52 -45.30
C SER A 155 -42.89 41.04 -45.43
N ALA A 156 -42.46 40.60 -46.61
CA ALA A 156 -42.05 39.22 -46.86
C ALA A 156 -40.83 38.80 -46.01
N VAL A 157 -39.86 39.71 -45.83
CA VAL A 157 -38.68 39.46 -45.00
C VAL A 157 -39.04 39.49 -43.52
N SER A 158 -39.88 40.43 -43.08
CA SER A 158 -40.36 40.49 -41.70
C SER A 158 -41.11 39.20 -41.32
N ASP A 159 -42.00 38.72 -42.18
CA ASP A 159 -42.73 37.47 -41.95
C ASP A 159 -41.78 36.26 -41.94
N MET A 160 -40.79 36.23 -42.83
CA MET A 160 -39.72 35.21 -42.84
C MET A 160 -38.94 35.19 -41.52
N LEU A 161 -38.47 36.34 -41.05
CA LEU A 161 -37.57 36.41 -39.89
C LEU A 161 -38.31 36.14 -38.57
N ASN A 162 -39.53 36.68 -38.43
CA ASN A 162 -40.37 36.44 -37.26
C ASN A 162 -40.86 34.98 -37.16
N SER A 163 -41.04 34.30 -38.30
CA SER A 163 -41.45 32.89 -38.30
C SER A 163 -40.27 31.92 -38.11
N GLY A 164 -39.07 32.27 -38.58
CA GLY A 164 -37.93 31.36 -38.65
C GLY A 164 -36.84 31.53 -37.58
N PHE A 165 -36.51 32.75 -37.17
CA PHE A 165 -35.23 33.03 -36.48
C PHE A 165 -35.36 33.75 -35.14
N GLY A 166 -36.32 34.67 -34.94
CA GLY A 166 -36.48 35.38 -33.67
C GLY A 166 -37.23 36.71 -33.79
N GLU A 167 -37.17 37.54 -32.76
CA GLU A 167 -37.71 38.91 -32.81
C GLU A 167 -36.73 39.84 -33.56
N ILE A 168 -37.26 40.65 -34.47
CA ILE A 168 -36.47 41.58 -35.28
C ILE A 168 -36.22 42.86 -34.47
N ALA A 169 -34.97 43.14 -34.12
CA ALA A 169 -34.58 44.34 -33.39
C ALA A 169 -34.48 45.57 -34.31
N SER A 170 -34.04 45.38 -35.55
CA SER A 170 -34.03 46.41 -36.60
C SER A 170 -34.05 45.76 -37.99
N LEU A 171 -34.71 46.42 -38.94
CA LEU A 171 -34.80 46.03 -40.35
C LEU A 171 -34.60 47.28 -41.21
N ASN A 172 -33.74 47.17 -42.22
CA ASN A 172 -33.53 48.21 -43.22
C ASN A 172 -33.54 47.56 -44.60
N VAL A 173 -34.28 48.14 -45.54
CA VAL A 173 -34.43 47.66 -46.92
C VAL A 173 -34.14 48.81 -47.86
N GLU A 174 -33.16 48.63 -48.76
CA GLU A 174 -32.71 49.67 -49.70
C GLU A 174 -32.40 49.06 -51.07
N TYR A 175 -32.55 49.83 -52.14
CA TYR A 175 -32.09 49.40 -53.47
C TYR A 175 -30.57 49.52 -53.61
N LEU A 176 -29.97 48.64 -54.41
CA LEU A 176 -28.54 48.64 -54.71
C LEU A 176 -28.27 49.07 -56.15
N GLU A 177 -27.23 49.87 -56.35
CA GLU A 177 -26.72 50.25 -57.68
C GLU A 177 -25.77 49.19 -58.27
N ARG A 178 -25.26 48.27 -57.44
CA ARG A 178 -24.40 47.16 -57.87
C ARG A 178 -24.47 46.01 -56.88
N GLY A 179 -24.52 44.78 -57.41
CA GLY A 179 -24.45 43.59 -56.59
C GLY A 179 -23.07 43.44 -55.97
N SER A 180 -23.03 43.06 -54.69
CA SER A 180 -21.81 43.00 -53.89
C SER A 180 -21.42 41.57 -53.51
N LYS A 181 -22.36 40.62 -53.60
CA LYS A 181 -22.19 39.26 -53.08
C LYS A 181 -22.29 38.11 -54.09
N GLY A 182 -22.44 38.41 -55.38
CA GLY A 182 -22.22 37.45 -56.47
C GLY A 182 -23.47 37.08 -57.29
N THR A 183 -24.61 37.72 -57.05
CA THR A 183 -25.87 37.53 -57.80
C THR A 183 -25.96 38.31 -59.11
N SER A 184 -25.32 39.50 -59.22
CA SER A 184 -25.16 40.20 -60.50
C SER A 184 -24.08 41.29 -60.43
N ASP A 185 -23.19 41.35 -61.42
CA ASP A 185 -22.14 42.39 -61.51
C ASP A 185 -22.69 43.81 -61.82
N HIS A 186 -23.96 43.88 -62.24
CA HIS A 186 -24.66 45.09 -62.69
C HIS A 186 -26.13 45.07 -62.24
N CYS A 187 -26.58 46.09 -61.52
CA CYS A 187 -27.97 46.31 -61.12
C CYS A 187 -28.42 47.64 -61.69
N LEU A 188 -29.68 47.76 -62.09
CA LEU A 188 -30.19 48.99 -62.69
C LEU A 188 -31.57 49.32 -62.15
N GLN A 189 -31.78 50.61 -61.92
CA GLN A 189 -33.03 51.18 -61.42
C GLN A 189 -33.60 52.24 -62.39
N ASP A 190 -32.82 52.61 -63.41
CA ASP A 190 -33.24 53.59 -64.42
C ASP A 190 -34.12 52.88 -65.46
N GLY A 191 -35.40 53.23 -65.50
CA GLY A 191 -36.37 52.69 -66.46
C GLY A 191 -36.23 53.23 -67.88
N SER A 192 -35.26 54.11 -68.16
CA SER A 192 -34.98 54.62 -69.52
C SER A 192 -33.82 53.91 -70.23
N LEU A 193 -33.24 52.89 -69.59
CA LEU A 193 -32.09 52.12 -70.08
C LEU A 193 -32.48 50.65 -70.23
N ASP A 194 -32.25 50.10 -71.42
CA ASP A 194 -32.52 48.70 -71.79
C ASP A 194 -31.20 47.88 -71.91
N SER A 195 -31.29 46.55 -72.02
CA SER A 195 -30.10 45.68 -72.09
C SER A 195 -29.21 46.00 -73.31
N LEU A 196 -29.83 46.44 -74.42
CA LEU A 196 -29.15 46.79 -75.66
C LEU A 196 -28.36 48.12 -75.55
N SER A 197 -28.88 49.11 -74.82
CA SER A 197 -28.27 50.41 -74.55
C SER A 197 -27.06 50.31 -73.64
N GLU A 198 -27.01 49.27 -72.81
CA GLU A 198 -25.87 48.96 -71.93
C GLU A 198 -24.78 48.11 -72.59
N GLY A 199 -24.97 47.73 -73.87
CA GLY A 199 -23.96 47.02 -74.66
C GLY A 199 -24.01 45.49 -74.53
N ALA A 200 -25.12 44.92 -74.08
CA ALA A 200 -25.36 43.48 -74.15
C ALA A 200 -25.46 43.00 -75.61
N TYR A 201 -25.07 41.74 -75.86
CA TYR A 201 -25.11 41.14 -77.20
C TYR A 201 -26.50 40.62 -77.61
N ALA A 202 -27.44 40.57 -76.67
CA ALA A 202 -28.80 40.08 -76.85
C ALA A 202 -29.76 41.02 -76.11
N ASP A 203 -30.93 41.23 -76.73
CA ASP A 203 -32.11 41.88 -76.19
C ASP A 203 -32.76 40.91 -75.18
N ASP A 204 -32.71 41.24 -73.89
CA ASP A 204 -33.15 40.36 -72.79
C ASP A 204 -33.85 41.14 -71.65
N PRO A 205 -35.20 41.08 -71.55
CA PRO A 205 -35.98 41.93 -70.64
C PRO A 205 -35.83 41.57 -69.15
N TYR A 206 -35.20 40.44 -68.84
CA TYR A 206 -34.93 40.01 -67.47
C TYR A 206 -33.62 40.61 -66.93
N ASN A 207 -32.71 41.05 -67.81
CA ASN A 207 -31.38 41.54 -67.47
C ASN A 207 -31.20 43.02 -67.86
N PRO A 208 -30.50 43.85 -67.06
CA PRO A 208 -29.97 43.56 -65.73
C PRO A 208 -31.06 43.57 -64.65
N PRO A 209 -30.89 42.81 -63.55
CA PRO A 209 -31.88 42.71 -62.49
C PRO A 209 -32.01 43.99 -61.65
N ILE A 210 -33.14 44.11 -60.95
CA ILE A 210 -33.32 45.06 -59.84
C ILE A 210 -32.73 44.44 -58.58
N CYS A 211 -31.82 45.14 -57.90
CA CYS A 211 -31.16 44.61 -56.72
C CYS A 211 -31.63 45.31 -55.43
N ILE A 212 -31.91 44.52 -54.39
CA ILE A 212 -32.35 45.01 -53.08
C ILE A 212 -31.41 44.47 -52.01
N SER A 213 -30.92 45.35 -51.13
CA SER A 213 -30.20 44.99 -49.91
C SER A 213 -31.14 45.03 -48.72
N ILE A 214 -31.03 44.01 -47.87
CA ILE A 214 -31.71 43.99 -46.58
C ILE A 214 -30.65 43.78 -45.49
N SER A 215 -30.70 44.59 -44.44
CA SER A 215 -29.91 44.38 -43.23
C SER A 215 -30.83 44.30 -42.02
N ALA A 216 -30.67 43.26 -41.21
CA ALA A 216 -31.45 43.06 -39.99
C ALA A 216 -30.56 42.60 -38.84
N VAL A 217 -30.97 42.90 -37.61
CA VAL A 217 -30.41 42.32 -36.38
C VAL A 217 -31.53 41.56 -35.68
N ILE A 218 -31.28 40.30 -35.36
CA ILE A 218 -32.27 39.37 -34.79
C ILE A 218 -31.81 39.00 -33.38
N ASP A 219 -32.69 39.17 -32.40
CA ASP A 219 -32.46 38.69 -31.04
C ASP A 219 -32.93 37.23 -30.92
N LEU A 220 -32.04 36.36 -30.45
CA LEU A 220 -32.30 34.94 -30.24
C LEU A 220 -32.77 34.67 -28.81
N SER A 221 -33.76 33.79 -28.67
CA SER A 221 -34.16 33.28 -27.35
C SER A 221 -33.13 32.27 -26.82
N THR A 222 -32.75 32.41 -25.55
CA THR A 222 -31.79 31.54 -24.83
C THR A 222 -32.12 30.04 -24.93
N SER A 223 -33.40 29.68 -25.03
CA SER A 223 -33.89 28.30 -25.18
C SER A 223 -33.43 27.57 -26.45
N LYS A 224 -32.87 28.29 -27.44
CA LYS A 224 -32.35 27.69 -28.69
C LYS A 224 -30.96 27.07 -28.53
N PHE A 225 -30.26 27.35 -27.43
CA PHE A 225 -28.88 26.91 -27.21
C PHE A 225 -28.74 25.62 -26.40
N GLN A 226 -29.87 24.98 -26.05
CA GLN A 226 -29.91 23.67 -25.39
C GLN A 226 -29.21 23.64 -24.01
N LEU A 227 -29.09 24.78 -23.34
CA LEU A 227 -28.55 24.91 -21.99
C LEU A 227 -29.66 25.15 -20.97
N ALA A 228 -29.50 24.57 -19.78
CA ALA A 228 -30.45 24.72 -18.68
C ALA A 228 -30.63 26.19 -18.30
N ASP A 229 -31.87 26.67 -18.27
CA ASP A 229 -32.18 28.05 -17.90
C ASP A 229 -31.94 28.27 -16.40
N SER A 230 -31.02 29.17 -16.07
CA SER A 230 -30.61 29.48 -14.70
C SER A 230 -30.46 31.00 -14.55
N PRO A 231 -30.90 31.60 -13.42
CA PRO A 231 -30.75 33.03 -13.18
C PRO A 231 -29.27 33.46 -13.02
N LYS A 232 -28.34 32.52 -12.86
CA LYS A 232 -26.90 32.76 -12.79
C LYS A 232 -26.19 32.55 -14.14
N LEU A 233 -26.89 32.08 -15.16
CA LEU A 233 -26.29 31.67 -16.43
C LEU A 233 -25.75 32.88 -17.21
N ASP A 234 -24.43 32.90 -17.43
CA ASP A 234 -23.82 33.65 -18.52
C ASP A 234 -23.79 32.75 -19.77
N LEU A 235 -24.80 32.92 -20.64
CA LEU A 235 -24.99 32.06 -21.83
C LEU A 235 -23.78 32.12 -22.77
N GLU A 236 -23.28 33.31 -23.05
CA GLU A 236 -22.19 33.54 -23.99
C GLU A 236 -20.90 32.91 -23.47
N ARG A 237 -20.57 33.18 -22.21
CA ARG A 237 -19.37 32.66 -21.58
C ARG A 237 -19.40 31.14 -21.42
N SER A 238 -20.55 30.58 -21.03
CA SER A 238 -20.75 29.13 -20.91
C SER A 238 -20.63 28.43 -22.27
N TYR A 239 -21.20 29.02 -23.33
CA TYR A 239 -21.08 28.48 -24.69
C TYR A 239 -19.63 28.49 -25.18
N GLN A 240 -18.90 29.59 -24.94
CA GLN A 240 -17.46 29.66 -25.23
C GLN A 240 -16.65 28.65 -24.41
N GLY A 241 -17.00 28.43 -23.15
CA GLY A 241 -16.39 27.42 -22.27
C GLY A 241 -16.60 26.01 -22.79
N LEU A 242 -17.83 25.63 -23.12
CA LEU A 242 -18.16 24.32 -23.70
C LEU A 242 -17.38 24.04 -24.98
N LEU A 243 -17.36 24.98 -25.92
CA LEU A 243 -16.56 24.84 -27.14
C LEU A 243 -15.07 24.70 -26.82
N THR A 244 -14.55 25.52 -25.89
CA THR A 244 -13.13 25.48 -25.50
C THR A 244 -12.76 24.16 -24.82
N MET A 245 -13.66 23.51 -24.10
CA MET A 245 -13.46 22.13 -23.61
C MET A 245 -13.41 21.07 -24.71
N GLY A 246 -13.69 21.43 -25.97
CA GLY A 246 -13.72 20.50 -27.10
C GLY A 246 -15.12 20.02 -27.46
N SER A 247 -16.17 20.63 -26.91
CA SER A 247 -17.55 20.24 -27.24
C SER A 247 -17.93 20.68 -28.65
N GLU A 248 -18.76 19.88 -29.32
CA GLU A 248 -19.37 20.21 -30.60
C GLU A 248 -20.87 20.38 -30.43
N ILE A 249 -21.41 21.50 -30.90
CA ILE A 249 -22.83 21.83 -30.75
C ILE A 249 -23.49 21.77 -32.11
N SER A 250 -24.53 20.94 -32.22
CA SER A 250 -25.29 20.71 -33.44
C SER A 250 -26.64 21.39 -33.36
N THR A 251 -26.85 22.40 -34.20
CA THR A 251 -28.08 23.19 -34.25
C THR A 251 -28.88 22.83 -35.50
N PRO A 252 -30.08 22.22 -35.34
CA PRO A 252 -30.98 21.97 -36.45
C PRO A 252 -31.80 23.22 -36.79
N PHE A 253 -31.98 23.50 -38.08
CA PHE A 253 -32.88 24.55 -38.57
C PHE A 253 -33.39 24.21 -39.98
N THR A 254 -34.38 24.97 -40.45
CA THR A 254 -35.00 24.76 -41.76
C THR A 254 -34.67 25.94 -42.67
N LEU A 255 -34.09 25.63 -43.82
CA LEU A 255 -33.87 26.57 -44.92
C LEU A 255 -34.99 26.45 -45.94
N PHE A 256 -35.21 27.49 -46.74
CA PHE A 256 -36.29 27.47 -47.72
C PHE A 256 -35.98 28.28 -48.99
N ALA A 257 -36.69 27.95 -50.06
CA ALA A 257 -36.75 28.77 -51.28
C ALA A 257 -38.20 28.80 -51.80
N MET A 258 -38.74 29.99 -52.05
CA MET A 258 -40.08 30.15 -52.63
C MET A 258 -40.10 29.68 -54.08
N VAL A 259 -41.29 29.55 -54.68
CA VAL A 259 -41.42 29.16 -56.09
C VAL A 259 -40.73 30.21 -56.95
N GLY A 260 -39.86 29.78 -57.87
CA GLY A 260 -39.11 30.71 -58.72
C GLY A 260 -37.84 31.31 -58.10
N HIS A 261 -37.52 30.95 -56.85
CA HIS A 261 -36.37 31.50 -56.13
C HIS A 261 -35.18 30.55 -56.16
N GLN A 262 -33.97 31.11 -56.24
CA GLN A 262 -32.73 30.42 -55.92
C GLN A 262 -32.04 31.15 -54.76
N ASN A 263 -31.91 30.48 -53.62
CA ASN A 263 -31.38 31.07 -52.40
C ASN A 263 -30.05 30.43 -52.00
N THR A 264 -29.03 31.26 -51.75
CA THR A 264 -27.76 30.85 -51.15
C THR A 264 -27.71 31.35 -49.71
N PHE A 265 -27.60 30.43 -48.76
CA PHE A 265 -27.47 30.72 -47.33
C PHE A 265 -26.01 30.50 -46.91
N GLU A 266 -25.36 31.51 -46.36
CA GLU A 266 -24.02 31.45 -45.74
C GLU A 266 -24.13 31.87 -44.27
N ILE A 267 -23.65 31.03 -43.36
CA ILE A 267 -23.63 31.28 -41.93
C ILE A 267 -22.17 31.39 -41.49
N GLU A 268 -21.82 32.56 -40.98
CA GLU A 268 -20.53 32.86 -40.39
C GLU A 268 -20.60 32.65 -38.86
N PRO A 269 -19.70 31.80 -38.29
CA PRO A 269 -19.66 31.58 -36.85
C PRO A 269 -19.04 32.80 -36.15
N PRO A 270 -19.24 32.94 -34.82
CA PRO A 270 -18.56 33.97 -34.04
C PRO A 270 -17.03 33.82 -34.14
N SER A 271 -16.29 34.90 -33.88
CA SER A 271 -14.82 34.96 -34.01
C SER A 271 -14.05 33.83 -33.31
N TYR A 272 -14.64 33.25 -32.28
CA TYR A 272 -14.08 32.26 -31.38
C TYR A 272 -14.45 30.80 -31.77
N ALA A 273 -15.28 30.62 -32.80
CA ALA A 273 -15.86 29.35 -33.24
C ALA A 273 -15.64 29.10 -34.75
N THR A 274 -15.79 27.85 -35.16
CA THR A 274 -15.66 27.40 -36.55
C THR A 274 -16.69 26.32 -36.85
N ILE A 275 -17.07 26.18 -38.11
CA ILE A 275 -18.05 25.18 -38.54
C ILE A 275 -17.32 23.88 -38.90
N ASN A 276 -17.54 22.83 -38.11
CA ASN A 276 -16.92 21.52 -38.31
C ASN A 276 -17.66 20.67 -39.35
N GLY A 277 -18.98 20.87 -39.46
CA GLY A 277 -19.80 20.11 -40.39
C GLY A 277 -21.15 20.74 -40.69
N VAL A 278 -21.71 20.36 -41.84
CA VAL A 278 -23.08 20.71 -42.26
C VAL A 278 -23.76 19.49 -42.86
N THR A 279 -25.08 19.38 -42.69
CA THR A 279 -25.91 18.35 -43.33
C THR A 279 -26.88 18.96 -44.35
N GLY A 280 -27.50 18.10 -45.17
CA GLY A 280 -28.49 18.50 -46.18
C GLY A 280 -27.92 18.67 -47.59
N GLN A 281 -28.78 18.50 -48.59
CA GLN A 281 -28.41 18.65 -50.00
C GLN A 281 -28.00 20.11 -50.29
N GLY A 282 -26.89 20.28 -51.01
CA GLY A 282 -26.36 21.62 -51.33
C GLY A 282 -25.51 22.25 -50.22
N GLY A 283 -25.34 21.57 -49.08
CA GLY A 283 -24.48 22.02 -47.97
C GLY A 283 -22.99 21.84 -48.27
N SER A 284 -22.18 22.81 -47.88
CA SER A 284 -20.72 22.82 -47.97
C SER A 284 -20.10 23.63 -46.82
N THR A 285 -18.83 23.40 -46.53
CA THR A 285 -18.05 24.16 -45.54
C THR A 285 -16.88 24.93 -46.18
N PRO A 286 -17.13 26.06 -46.87
CA PRO A 286 -16.05 26.89 -47.41
C PRO A 286 -15.10 27.38 -46.30
N SER A 287 -13.81 27.37 -46.58
CA SER A 287 -12.81 27.91 -45.66
C SER A 287 -12.57 29.39 -45.90
N ARG A 288 -12.51 30.16 -44.83
CA ARG A 288 -12.22 31.60 -44.76
C ARG A 288 -11.00 31.82 -43.87
N SER A 289 -10.44 33.02 -43.93
CA SER A 289 -9.29 33.42 -43.12
C SER A 289 -9.54 34.78 -42.50
N ASP A 290 -9.29 34.89 -41.20
CA ASP A 290 -9.23 36.16 -40.50
C ASP A 290 -7.85 36.26 -39.83
N GLY A 291 -7.04 37.19 -40.35
CA GLY A 291 -5.62 37.30 -40.06
C GLY A 291 -4.84 36.03 -40.44
N GLN A 292 -4.19 35.41 -39.45
CA GLN A 292 -3.42 34.16 -39.60
C GLN A 292 -4.25 32.90 -39.32
N TYR A 293 -5.49 33.04 -38.85
CA TYR A 293 -6.32 31.92 -38.41
C TYR A 293 -7.40 31.63 -39.45
N SER A 294 -7.49 30.38 -39.89
CA SER A 294 -8.60 29.92 -40.74
C SER A 294 -9.82 29.56 -39.91
N TYR A 295 -11.00 29.68 -40.52
CA TYR A 295 -12.26 29.16 -40.01
C TYR A 295 -13.12 28.70 -41.17
N ASN A 296 -14.12 27.87 -40.90
CA ASN A 296 -15.07 27.44 -41.92
C ASN A 296 -16.42 28.12 -41.70
N VAL A 297 -17.09 28.43 -42.81
CA VAL A 297 -18.47 28.91 -42.84
C VAL A 297 -19.39 27.78 -43.32
N GLY A 298 -20.67 27.83 -42.96
CA GLY A 298 -21.67 26.87 -43.42
C GLY A 298 -22.41 27.46 -44.59
N ARG A 299 -22.41 26.81 -45.76
CA ARG A 299 -23.08 27.33 -46.96
C ARG A 299 -24.00 26.32 -47.62
N TRP A 300 -25.21 26.74 -47.94
CA TRP A 300 -26.22 25.95 -48.65
C TRP A 300 -26.76 26.73 -49.85
N THR A 301 -26.98 26.05 -50.98
CA THR A 301 -27.70 26.62 -52.12
C THR A 301 -28.94 25.79 -52.39
N ILE A 302 -30.10 26.44 -52.43
CA ILE A 302 -31.41 25.84 -52.67
C ILE A 302 -31.99 26.48 -53.94
N ASP A 303 -32.14 25.67 -54.99
CA ASP A 303 -32.72 26.11 -56.27
C ASP A 303 -34.15 25.57 -56.39
N ASN A 304 -35.13 26.48 -56.39
CA ASN A 304 -36.54 26.21 -56.61
C ASN A 304 -37.10 26.95 -57.83
N ARG A 305 -36.23 27.34 -58.78
CA ARG A 305 -36.63 28.03 -60.04
C ARG A 305 -37.46 27.15 -60.96
N GLY A 306 -37.28 25.83 -60.90
CA GLY A 306 -38.05 24.86 -61.71
C GLY A 306 -39.45 24.53 -61.21
N ALA A 307 -39.92 25.19 -60.14
CA ALA A 307 -41.25 24.98 -59.58
C ALA A 307 -42.33 25.78 -60.34
N SER A 308 -43.55 25.28 -60.36
CA SER A 308 -44.72 25.95 -60.95
C SER A 308 -45.46 26.80 -59.92
N ASN A 309 -46.22 27.80 -60.37
CA ASN A 309 -47.06 28.67 -59.52
C ASN A 309 -48.01 27.93 -58.55
N THR A 310 -48.31 26.65 -58.80
CA THR A 310 -49.15 25.81 -57.92
C THR A 310 -48.37 24.96 -56.92
N ASP A 311 -47.05 24.91 -57.05
CA ASP A 311 -46.18 24.17 -56.14
C ASP A 311 -45.97 24.93 -54.83
N SER A 312 -45.55 24.22 -53.78
CA SER A 312 -45.24 24.81 -52.48
C SER A 312 -43.79 25.27 -52.38
N THR A 313 -43.51 26.15 -51.43
CA THR A 313 -42.15 26.50 -50.99
C THR A 313 -41.31 25.25 -50.73
N LEU A 314 -40.07 25.26 -51.23
CA LEU A 314 -39.13 24.17 -51.03
C LEU A 314 -38.42 24.34 -49.68
N GLU A 315 -38.75 23.49 -48.72
CA GLU A 315 -38.10 23.47 -47.41
C GLU A 315 -37.02 22.38 -47.31
N ARG A 316 -35.96 22.67 -46.54
CA ARG A 316 -34.82 21.79 -46.29
C ARG A 316 -34.42 21.85 -44.83
N ASN A 317 -34.60 20.74 -44.12
CA ASN A 317 -34.05 20.57 -42.78
C ASN A 317 -32.55 20.31 -42.87
N VAL A 318 -31.78 21.14 -42.19
CA VAL A 318 -30.32 21.08 -42.16
C VAL A 318 -29.84 21.14 -40.71
N THR A 319 -28.61 20.69 -40.50
CA THR A 319 -27.95 20.76 -39.20
C THR A 319 -26.57 21.35 -39.40
N LEU A 320 -26.21 22.28 -38.54
CA LEU A 320 -24.90 22.91 -38.48
C LEU A 320 -24.19 22.45 -37.21
N THR A 321 -22.94 22.00 -37.33
CA THR A 321 -22.11 21.61 -36.19
C THR A 321 -20.99 22.63 -36.00
N ILE A 322 -20.99 23.28 -34.84
CA ILE A 322 -20.04 24.32 -34.44
C ILE A 322 -19.05 23.75 -33.43
N GLY A 323 -17.77 24.06 -33.61
CA GLY A 323 -16.68 23.74 -32.70
C GLY A 323 -15.81 24.96 -32.39
N ARG A 324 -14.83 24.80 -31.50
CA ARG A 324 -13.85 25.85 -31.16
C ARG A 324 -12.94 26.16 -32.33
N ARG A 325 -12.81 27.46 -32.68
CA ARG A 325 -11.79 27.90 -33.63
C ARG A 325 -10.42 27.88 -32.97
N THR A 326 -9.45 27.27 -33.63
CA THR A 326 -8.05 27.30 -33.20
C THR A 326 -7.46 28.70 -33.42
N THR A 327 -7.25 29.43 -32.33
CA THR A 327 -6.64 30.78 -32.32
C THR A 327 -5.39 30.77 -31.43
N SER A 328 -5.15 31.82 -30.64
CA SER A 328 -4.24 31.74 -29.49
C SER A 328 -4.76 30.80 -28.39
N THR A 329 -6.08 30.55 -28.38
CA THR A 329 -6.73 29.55 -27.55
C THR A 329 -7.04 28.34 -28.41
N ILE A 330 -6.69 27.16 -27.94
CA ILE A 330 -6.98 25.88 -28.61
C ILE A 330 -8.08 25.15 -27.84
N PRO A 331 -8.89 24.30 -28.49
CA PRO A 331 -9.73 23.37 -27.75
C PRO A 331 -8.86 22.46 -26.88
N VAL A 332 -9.34 22.14 -25.69
CA VAL A 332 -8.76 21.14 -24.81
C VAL A 332 -8.75 19.79 -25.53
N VAL A 333 -7.67 19.04 -25.38
CA VAL A 333 -7.52 17.69 -25.92
C VAL A 333 -6.92 16.85 -24.80
N ILE A 334 -7.64 15.81 -24.39
CA ILE A 334 -7.23 14.88 -23.33
C ILE A 334 -6.93 13.52 -23.98
N ASP A 335 -5.78 12.95 -23.63
CA ASP A 335 -5.45 11.57 -23.98
C ASP A 335 -5.98 10.64 -22.89
N THR A 336 -7.20 10.13 -23.08
CA THR A 336 -7.89 9.26 -22.12
C THR A 336 -7.16 7.93 -21.82
N VAL A 337 -6.03 7.64 -22.47
CA VAL A 337 -5.18 6.49 -22.17
C VAL A 337 -4.05 6.83 -21.20
N ASN A 338 -3.49 8.04 -21.29
CA ASN A 338 -2.27 8.43 -20.57
C ASN A 338 -2.50 9.50 -19.51
N ASP A 339 -3.49 10.37 -19.70
CA ASP A 339 -3.80 11.45 -18.77
C ASP A 339 -4.65 10.92 -17.61
N ILE A 340 -4.34 11.38 -16.39
CA ILE A 340 -5.01 10.93 -15.16
C ILE A 340 -6.25 11.79 -14.94
N ALA A 341 -7.42 11.17 -14.99
CA ALA A 341 -8.70 11.82 -14.72
C ALA A 341 -8.91 12.08 -13.23
N VAL A 342 -8.61 11.06 -12.41
CA VAL A 342 -8.82 11.08 -10.96
C VAL A 342 -7.55 10.61 -10.26
N ASP A 343 -7.06 11.37 -9.28
CA ASP A 343 -5.99 10.96 -8.37
C ASP A 343 -6.57 10.80 -6.97
N ILE A 344 -6.52 9.59 -6.43
CA ILE A 344 -7.08 9.22 -5.13
C ILE A 344 -5.93 8.95 -4.17
N SER A 345 -5.87 9.73 -3.10
CA SER A 345 -4.97 9.52 -1.98
C SER A 345 -5.77 8.98 -0.81
N VAL A 346 -5.50 7.74 -0.42
CA VAL A 346 -6.13 7.06 0.69
C VAL A 346 -5.17 7.05 1.86
N VAL A 347 -5.57 7.55 3.02
CA VAL A 347 -4.77 7.54 4.25
C VAL A 347 -5.46 6.65 5.28
N LEU A 348 -4.83 5.51 5.60
CA LEU A 348 -5.23 4.66 6.71
C LEU A 348 -4.40 5.01 7.94
N ASP A 349 -5.01 5.72 8.89
CA ASP A 349 -4.36 6.10 10.14
C ASP A 349 -4.55 5.02 11.20
N MET A 350 -3.47 4.31 11.53
CA MET A 350 -3.42 3.31 12.61
C MET A 350 -2.55 3.76 13.80
N SER A 351 -2.24 5.05 13.92
CA SER A 351 -1.51 5.58 15.08
C SER A 351 -2.18 5.16 16.41
N ASN A 352 -3.51 5.05 16.41
CA ASN A 352 -4.30 4.44 17.48
C ASN A 352 -5.16 3.27 16.96
N GLU A 353 -4.70 2.04 17.19
CA GLU A 353 -5.36 0.79 16.73
C GLU A 353 -6.80 0.61 17.27
N ASP A 354 -7.16 1.25 18.38
CA ASP A 354 -8.53 1.20 18.93
C ASP A 354 -9.51 2.19 18.27
N ALA A 355 -8.98 3.15 17.50
CA ALA A 355 -9.74 4.20 16.84
C ALA A 355 -9.11 4.58 15.49
N ALA A 356 -8.75 3.56 14.69
CA ALA A 356 -8.23 3.76 13.35
C ALA A 356 -9.27 4.45 12.46
N SER A 357 -8.81 5.27 11.53
CA SER A 357 -9.66 5.99 10.58
C SER A 357 -9.10 5.91 9.17
N LEU A 358 -10.00 6.03 8.21
CA LEU A 358 -9.69 6.07 6.80
C LEU A 358 -10.13 7.41 6.22
N ASP A 359 -9.17 8.16 5.69
CA ASP A 359 -9.42 9.42 5.01
C ASP A 359 -9.10 9.27 3.53
N VAL A 360 -9.98 9.77 2.67
CA VAL A 360 -9.86 9.67 1.21
C VAL A 360 -9.92 11.08 0.63
N ASP A 361 -8.79 11.50 0.05
CA ASP A 361 -8.63 12.73 -0.69
C ASP A 361 -8.69 12.43 -2.19
N ILE A 362 -9.58 13.09 -2.91
CA ILE A 362 -9.80 12.87 -4.35
C ILE A 362 -9.51 14.17 -5.09
N GLN A 363 -8.63 14.10 -6.08
CA GLN A 363 -8.38 15.17 -7.04
C GLN A 363 -8.97 14.79 -8.38
N LEU A 364 -9.89 15.61 -8.87
CA LEU A 364 -10.59 15.39 -10.12
C LEU A 364 -10.14 16.43 -11.15
N ASN A 365 -9.41 15.96 -12.16
CA ASN A 365 -8.88 16.76 -13.26
C ASN A 365 -9.89 16.87 -14.40
N TYR A 366 -10.52 15.74 -14.77
CA TYR A 366 -11.59 15.68 -15.75
C TYR A 366 -12.49 14.44 -15.57
N ILE A 367 -13.65 14.43 -16.24
CA ILE A 367 -14.56 13.29 -16.37
C ILE A 367 -14.78 13.05 -17.87
N ASP A 368 -14.60 11.83 -18.36
CA ASP A 368 -14.86 11.48 -19.77
C ASP A 368 -16.35 11.23 -20.07
N SER A 369 -16.68 11.11 -21.36
CA SER A 369 -18.07 10.92 -21.81
C SER A 369 -18.76 9.65 -21.29
N ASP A 370 -18.01 8.58 -21.09
CA ASP A 370 -18.57 7.30 -20.64
C ASP A 370 -18.93 7.41 -19.16
N THR A 371 -18.02 7.94 -18.34
CA THR A 371 -18.29 8.23 -16.91
C THR A 371 -19.42 9.25 -16.74
N MET A 372 -19.48 10.32 -17.55
CA MET A 372 -20.59 11.27 -17.50
C MET A 372 -21.94 10.60 -17.77
N THR A 373 -21.99 9.68 -18.72
CA THR A 373 -23.21 8.93 -19.05
C THR A 373 -23.62 8.01 -17.91
N GLU A 374 -22.64 7.35 -17.29
CA GLU A 374 -22.87 6.46 -16.14
C GLU A 374 -23.35 7.21 -14.89
N TRP A 375 -22.74 8.36 -14.60
CA TRP A 375 -23.11 9.22 -13.47
C TRP A 375 -24.36 10.08 -13.75
N GLY A 376 -24.88 10.05 -14.98
CA GLY A 376 -26.05 10.83 -15.38
C GLY A 376 -25.82 12.34 -15.40
N ILE A 377 -24.57 12.78 -15.62
CA ILE A 377 -24.20 14.20 -15.71
C ILE A 377 -24.43 14.70 -17.13
N SER A 378 -25.23 15.77 -17.27
CA SER A 378 -25.43 16.47 -18.53
C SER A 378 -25.40 17.97 -18.30
N MET A 379 -24.52 18.68 -19.04
CA MET A 379 -24.48 20.15 -19.04
C MET A 379 -25.48 20.79 -20.00
N VAL A 380 -26.17 19.97 -20.79
CA VAL A 380 -27.13 20.40 -21.82
C VAL A 380 -28.51 19.76 -21.55
N ASP A 381 -29.57 20.47 -21.90
CA ASP A 381 -30.96 20.01 -21.76
C ASP A 381 -31.31 18.90 -22.75
N ASN A 382 -30.64 18.86 -23.90
CA ASN A 382 -30.83 17.84 -24.92
C ASN A 382 -29.50 17.25 -25.37
N SER A 383 -29.16 16.07 -24.87
CA SER A 383 -27.93 15.34 -25.19
C SER A 383 -27.80 14.93 -26.66
N SER A 384 -28.87 15.02 -27.47
CA SER A 384 -28.81 14.71 -28.90
C SER A 384 -28.29 15.86 -29.78
N GLY A 385 -28.22 17.09 -29.26
CA GLY A 385 -27.77 18.26 -30.02
C GLY A 385 -26.44 18.86 -29.56
N ALA A 386 -25.74 18.23 -28.61
CA ALA A 386 -24.36 18.56 -28.29
C ALA A 386 -23.57 17.29 -27.95
N THR A 387 -22.31 17.26 -28.35
CA THR A 387 -21.35 16.21 -28.00
C THR A 387 -20.28 16.81 -27.10
N ILE A 388 -20.24 16.37 -25.85
CA ILE A 388 -19.25 16.80 -24.85
C ILE A 388 -18.29 15.63 -24.63
N PRO A 389 -17.04 15.70 -25.09
CA PRO A 389 -16.11 14.59 -25.00
C PRO A 389 -15.62 14.33 -23.57
N TRP A 390 -15.51 15.40 -22.78
CA TRP A 390 -15.11 15.37 -21.37
C TRP A 390 -15.51 16.69 -20.69
N VAL A 391 -15.52 16.66 -19.37
CA VAL A 391 -15.71 17.81 -18.49
C VAL A 391 -14.47 17.97 -17.64
N THR A 392 -13.72 19.04 -17.85
CA THR A 392 -12.53 19.36 -17.06
C THR A 392 -12.89 19.96 -15.70
N ALA A 393 -11.91 20.11 -14.82
CA ALA A 393 -12.07 20.81 -13.55
C ALA A 393 -12.63 22.25 -13.71
N ASP A 394 -12.16 23.01 -14.71
CA ASP A 394 -12.78 24.30 -15.09
C ASP A 394 -14.22 24.13 -15.57
N GLY A 395 -14.54 23.04 -16.28
CA GLY A 395 -15.90 22.68 -16.68
C GLY A 395 -16.84 22.45 -15.50
N ILE A 396 -16.37 21.79 -14.44
CA ILE A 396 -17.15 21.58 -13.21
C ILE A 396 -17.41 22.91 -12.52
N ARG A 397 -16.38 23.76 -12.38
CA ARG A 397 -16.51 25.12 -11.84
C ARG A 397 -17.45 25.98 -12.68
N MET A 398 -17.40 25.86 -14.01
CA MET A 398 -18.34 26.53 -14.92
C MET A 398 -19.78 26.06 -14.68
N ALA A 399 -20.01 24.76 -14.51
CA ALA A 399 -21.33 24.22 -14.22
C ALA A 399 -21.88 24.68 -12.87
N GLU A 400 -21.05 24.78 -11.84
CA GLU A 400 -21.42 25.33 -10.54
C GLU A 400 -21.75 26.83 -10.62
N ALA A 401 -20.86 27.63 -11.22
CA ALA A 401 -20.99 29.09 -11.30
C ALA A 401 -22.27 29.51 -12.03
N ASN A 402 -22.57 28.83 -13.15
CA ASN A 402 -23.73 29.12 -13.99
C ASN A 402 -25.00 28.36 -13.56
N GLY A 403 -24.90 27.38 -12.65
CA GLY A 403 -26.02 26.53 -12.24
C GLY A 403 -26.50 25.57 -13.34
N LEU A 404 -25.58 25.02 -14.14
CA LEU A 404 -25.89 24.07 -15.22
C LEU A 404 -26.18 22.66 -14.71
N VAL A 405 -25.51 22.25 -13.62
CA VAL A 405 -25.63 20.91 -13.02
C VAL A 405 -25.67 21.04 -11.50
N ALA A 406 -26.47 20.20 -10.83
CA ALA A 406 -26.44 20.11 -9.37
C ALA A 406 -25.14 19.43 -8.91
N MET A 407 -24.42 20.06 -7.98
CA MET A 407 -23.13 19.54 -7.50
C MET A 407 -23.25 18.18 -6.81
N ASP A 408 -24.41 17.89 -6.21
CA ASP A 408 -24.70 16.60 -5.58
C ASP A 408 -24.67 15.44 -6.60
N ASN A 409 -24.95 15.69 -7.88
CA ASN A 409 -24.86 14.66 -8.92
C ASN A 409 -23.43 14.13 -9.11
N PHE A 410 -22.40 14.92 -8.79
CA PHE A 410 -21.01 14.49 -8.87
C PHE A 410 -20.60 13.70 -7.63
N THR A 411 -21.05 14.11 -6.43
CA THR A 411 -20.67 13.47 -5.17
C THR A 411 -21.44 12.18 -4.90
N ASP A 412 -22.73 12.14 -5.22
CA ASP A 412 -23.62 11.00 -4.95
C ASP A 412 -23.31 9.79 -5.83
N ASN A 413 -22.76 10.02 -7.02
CA ASN A 413 -22.38 8.95 -7.97
C ASN A 413 -20.91 8.52 -7.84
N PHE A 414 -20.10 9.23 -7.03
CA PHE A 414 -18.72 8.84 -6.82
C PHE A 414 -18.67 7.57 -5.95
N PRO A 415 -18.00 6.49 -6.39
CA PRO A 415 -18.05 5.16 -5.76
C PRO A 415 -17.13 5.05 -4.52
N VAL A 416 -17.26 5.93 -3.52
CA VAL A 416 -16.46 5.82 -2.27
C VAL A 416 -16.76 4.54 -1.50
N ASP A 417 -17.97 4.01 -1.60
CA ASP A 417 -18.34 2.75 -0.96
C ASP A 417 -17.54 1.57 -1.53
N ALA A 418 -17.21 1.59 -2.83
CA ALA A 418 -16.39 0.54 -3.43
C ALA A 418 -14.93 0.59 -2.93
N ILE A 419 -14.39 1.80 -2.70
CA ILE A 419 -13.08 1.97 -2.06
C ILE A 419 -13.12 1.46 -0.61
N ALA A 420 -14.21 1.75 0.10
CA ALA A 420 -14.45 1.27 1.46
C ALA A 420 -14.56 -0.27 1.52
N GLU A 421 -15.24 -0.89 0.54
CA GLU A 421 -15.35 -2.35 0.40
C GLU A 421 -13.98 -2.98 0.14
N GLY A 422 -13.18 -2.41 -0.75
CA GLY A 422 -11.81 -2.87 -1.03
C GLY A 422 -10.94 -2.91 0.21
N ILE A 423 -11.04 -1.89 1.08
CA ILE A 423 -10.29 -1.84 2.35
C ILE A 423 -10.94 -2.73 3.42
N SER A 424 -12.27 -2.82 3.45
CA SER A 424 -13.01 -3.70 4.36
C SER A 424 -12.65 -5.17 4.16
N ALA A 425 -12.28 -5.58 2.95
CA ALA A 425 -11.75 -6.92 2.70
C ALA A 425 -10.49 -7.23 3.52
N ILE A 426 -9.74 -6.20 3.91
CA ILE A 426 -8.47 -6.30 4.64
C ILE A 426 -8.69 -6.09 6.14
N VAL A 427 -9.44 -5.07 6.53
CA VAL A 427 -9.64 -4.72 7.95
C VAL A 427 -10.75 -5.54 8.64
N GLY A 428 -11.57 -6.23 7.85
CA GLY A 428 -12.70 -7.05 8.27
C GLY A 428 -14.04 -6.49 7.78
N GLU A 429 -14.91 -7.37 7.29
CA GLU A 429 -16.20 -7.01 6.71
C GLU A 429 -17.05 -6.15 7.67
N GLY A 430 -17.59 -5.04 7.15
CA GLY A 430 -18.56 -4.20 7.84
C GLY A 430 -18.00 -3.26 8.92
N LYS A 431 -16.67 -3.11 9.02
CA LYS A 431 -16.04 -2.17 9.96
C LYS A 431 -15.90 -0.74 9.43
N VAL A 432 -15.72 -0.60 8.12
CA VAL A 432 -15.52 0.70 7.46
C VAL A 432 -16.83 1.14 6.83
N THR A 433 -17.27 2.34 7.17
CA THR A 433 -18.38 3.05 6.54
C THR A 433 -17.88 4.46 6.21
N MET A 434 -17.91 4.81 4.93
CA MET A 434 -17.50 6.13 4.46
C MET A 434 -18.67 7.11 4.55
N GLU A 435 -18.36 8.36 4.85
CA GLU A 435 -19.30 9.46 4.64
C GLU A 435 -19.44 9.76 3.14
N SER A 436 -20.49 10.49 2.75
CA SER A 436 -20.60 10.93 1.35
C SER A 436 -19.50 11.96 1.04
N PRO A 437 -18.91 11.95 -0.17
CA PRO A 437 -17.85 12.89 -0.53
C PRO A 437 -18.32 14.33 -0.45
N SER A 438 -17.45 15.22 0.04
CA SER A 438 -17.74 16.64 0.17
C SER A 438 -16.71 17.49 -0.57
N TRP A 439 -17.17 18.61 -1.15
CA TRP A 439 -16.31 19.51 -1.92
C TRP A 439 -15.40 20.34 -1.03
N ARG A 440 -14.10 20.32 -1.33
CA ARG A 440 -13.13 21.20 -0.71
C ARG A 440 -13.05 22.55 -1.41
N ASN A 441 -13.22 23.60 -0.62
CA ASN A 441 -13.12 24.99 -1.06
C ASN A 441 -11.69 25.51 -0.83
N ILE A 442 -10.76 25.12 -1.71
CA ILE A 442 -9.35 25.57 -1.65
C ILE A 442 -9.08 26.61 -2.75
N SER A 443 -8.11 27.50 -2.51
CA SER A 443 -7.68 28.56 -3.43
C SER A 443 -6.17 28.45 -3.69
N GLY A 444 -5.74 28.77 -4.92
CA GLY A 444 -4.32 28.81 -5.32
C GLY A 444 -3.72 27.47 -5.78
N VAL A 445 -4.19 26.32 -5.29
CA VAL A 445 -3.69 24.98 -5.68
C VAL A 445 -4.72 24.15 -6.45
N GLY A 446 -5.98 24.58 -6.48
CA GLY A 446 -7.14 23.84 -6.98
C GLY A 446 -8.31 23.96 -6.00
N GLY A 447 -9.39 23.20 -6.22
CA GLY A 447 -10.62 23.23 -5.42
C GLY A 447 -11.81 23.86 -6.16
N LEU A 448 -12.99 23.75 -5.56
CA LEU A 448 -14.22 24.30 -6.15
C LEU A 448 -14.24 25.84 -6.14
N GLY A 449 -13.70 26.46 -5.08
CA GLY A 449 -13.56 27.92 -4.97
C GLY A 449 -12.23 28.46 -5.53
N PHE A 450 -11.64 27.76 -6.49
CA PHE A 450 -10.48 28.28 -7.21
C PHE A 450 -10.91 29.45 -8.12
N HIS A 451 -10.16 30.55 -8.09
CA HIS A 451 -10.39 31.74 -8.92
C HIS A 451 -9.17 31.99 -9.81
N HIS A 452 -9.39 32.22 -11.11
CA HIS A 452 -8.31 32.52 -12.03
C HIS A 452 -7.81 33.96 -11.89
N ILE A 453 -6.50 34.15 -12.11
CA ILE A 453 -5.83 35.44 -12.11
C ILE A 453 -5.46 35.81 -13.56
N ALA A 454 -5.96 36.96 -14.00
CA ALA A 454 -5.68 37.53 -15.32
C ALA A 454 -4.18 37.59 -15.63
N GLY A 455 -3.79 37.07 -16.79
CA GLY A 455 -2.41 37.02 -17.27
C GLY A 455 -1.49 36.00 -16.58
N SER A 456 -1.95 35.32 -15.51
CA SER A 456 -1.17 34.31 -14.80
C SER A 456 -1.76 32.91 -14.98
N THR A 457 -2.99 32.69 -14.52
CA THR A 457 -3.68 31.40 -14.63
C THR A 457 -4.78 31.40 -15.68
N CYS A 458 -5.09 32.57 -16.25
CA CYS A 458 -5.99 32.73 -17.38
C CYS A 458 -5.49 33.80 -18.34
N GLY A 459 -5.67 33.60 -19.65
CA GLY A 459 -5.28 34.54 -20.70
C GLY A 459 -6.28 35.67 -20.95
N GLU A 460 -7.37 35.72 -20.19
CA GLU A 460 -8.34 36.80 -20.26
C GLU A 460 -7.77 38.10 -19.69
N ALA A 461 -7.96 39.21 -20.42
CA ALA A 461 -7.46 40.51 -20.00
C ALA A 461 -8.26 41.12 -18.83
N ASN A 462 -9.57 40.84 -18.77
CA ASN A 462 -10.49 41.27 -17.72
C ASN A 462 -11.51 40.14 -17.48
N PRO A 463 -11.15 39.07 -16.76
CA PRO A 463 -12.13 38.08 -16.35
C PRO A 463 -13.21 38.76 -15.48
N PRO A 464 -14.47 38.30 -15.53
CA PRO A 464 -15.54 38.79 -14.66
C PRO A 464 -15.11 38.75 -13.19
N SER A 465 -15.47 39.72 -12.36
CA SER A 465 -15.05 39.76 -10.94
C SER A 465 -16.04 39.07 -9.98
N ASP A 466 -16.96 38.27 -10.52
CA ASP A 466 -17.98 37.50 -9.81
C ASP A 466 -17.64 35.99 -9.86
N ASP A 467 -18.60 35.08 -9.63
CA ASP A 467 -18.34 33.63 -9.64
C ASP A 467 -17.86 33.08 -11.01
N HIS A 468 -17.81 33.91 -12.06
CA HIS A 468 -17.41 33.52 -13.41
C HIS A 468 -15.90 33.62 -13.69
N ASP A 469 -15.08 34.10 -12.73
CA ASP A 469 -13.62 33.94 -12.76
C ASP A 469 -13.13 32.56 -12.31
N ARG A 470 -14.05 31.67 -11.88
CA ARG A 470 -13.73 30.30 -11.47
C ARG A 470 -13.32 29.38 -12.62
N TYR A 471 -13.54 29.80 -13.85
CA TYR A 471 -13.12 29.09 -15.07
C TYR A 471 -12.60 30.07 -16.11
N CYS A 472 -11.67 29.61 -16.94
CA CYS A 472 -11.01 30.44 -17.95
C CYS A 472 -11.48 30.12 -19.37
N ILE A 473 -11.77 31.12 -20.22
CA ILE A 473 -12.20 30.89 -21.62
C ILE A 473 -11.15 31.27 -22.68
N ALA A 474 -10.04 31.92 -22.28
CA ALA A 474 -9.00 32.36 -23.21
C ALA A 474 -7.58 32.12 -22.69
N GLY A 475 -6.65 31.80 -23.61
CA GLY A 475 -5.26 31.51 -23.30
C GLY A 475 -4.96 30.01 -23.25
N GLN A 476 -3.76 29.67 -22.79
CA GLN A 476 -3.27 28.29 -22.79
C GLN A 476 -3.98 27.38 -21.77
N ASN A 477 -4.43 27.94 -20.65
CA ASN A 477 -5.10 27.21 -19.57
C ASN A 477 -6.64 27.35 -19.64
N ALA A 478 -7.17 27.76 -20.79
CA ALA A 478 -8.61 27.95 -20.95
C ALA A 478 -9.33 26.61 -20.85
N MET A 479 -10.30 26.52 -19.93
CA MET A 479 -11.08 25.34 -19.62
C MET A 479 -10.24 24.11 -19.31
N SER A 480 -9.04 24.31 -18.78
CA SER A 480 -8.07 23.23 -18.57
C SER A 480 -8.41 22.34 -17.38
N ASP A 481 -7.77 21.20 -17.34
CA ASP A 481 -7.72 20.23 -16.24
C ASP A 481 -6.56 20.50 -15.25
N THR A 482 -5.75 21.55 -15.50
CA THR A 482 -4.52 21.85 -14.75
C THR A 482 -4.74 22.16 -13.27
N TYR A 483 -5.92 22.68 -12.90
CA TYR A 483 -6.28 23.01 -11.52
C TYR A 483 -7.42 22.09 -11.07
N PRO A 484 -7.13 20.95 -10.42
CA PRO A 484 -8.15 19.96 -10.07
C PRO A 484 -9.22 20.55 -9.16
N VAL A 485 -10.43 19.99 -9.22
CA VAL A 485 -11.41 20.14 -8.14
C VAL A 485 -11.16 19.05 -7.09
N LEU A 486 -11.40 19.37 -5.83
CA LEU A 486 -10.99 18.54 -4.70
C LEU A 486 -12.22 18.05 -3.93
N LEU A 487 -12.24 16.77 -3.64
CA LEU A 487 -13.25 16.10 -2.83
C LEU A 487 -12.56 15.42 -1.65
N GLU A 488 -13.22 15.38 -0.50
CA GLU A 488 -12.76 14.63 0.67
C GLU A 488 -13.88 13.79 1.26
N SER A 489 -13.50 12.64 1.81
CA SER A 489 -14.40 11.72 2.48
C SER A 489 -13.65 11.03 3.62
N SER A 490 -14.25 10.96 4.79
CA SER A 490 -13.69 10.26 5.96
C SER A 490 -14.58 9.10 6.38
N SER A 491 -13.99 8.08 7.00
CA SER A 491 -14.73 6.96 7.58
C SER A 491 -15.16 7.21 9.02
N ASN A 492 -16.04 6.35 9.55
CA ASN A 492 -16.12 6.17 11.00
C ASN A 492 -14.78 5.67 11.57
N THR A 493 -14.55 5.89 12.86
CA THR A 493 -13.45 5.23 13.57
C THR A 493 -13.78 3.75 13.78
N PHE A 494 -12.79 2.87 13.68
CA PHE A 494 -12.94 1.44 13.89
C PHE A 494 -11.71 0.82 14.58
N GLN A 495 -11.90 -0.36 15.17
CA GLN A 495 -10.81 -1.10 15.79
C GLN A 495 -10.12 -1.98 14.75
N PHE A 496 -8.82 -1.75 14.55
CA PHE A 496 -7.99 -2.48 13.62
C PHE A 496 -6.55 -2.53 14.13
N SER A 497 -6.06 -3.76 14.36
CA SER A 497 -4.70 -4.01 14.79
C SER A 497 -3.82 -4.40 13.60
N LEU A 498 -2.55 -3.99 13.61
CA LEU A 498 -1.57 -4.48 12.63
C LEU A 498 -1.45 -6.01 12.67
N LEU A 499 -1.66 -6.62 13.84
CA LEU A 499 -1.70 -8.08 13.98
C LEU A 499 -2.87 -8.70 13.20
N ASP A 500 -4.01 -8.03 13.12
CA ASP A 500 -5.16 -8.52 12.36
C ASP A 500 -4.85 -8.50 10.85
N MET A 501 -4.14 -7.46 10.38
CA MET A 501 -3.61 -7.40 9.01
C MET A 501 -2.61 -8.54 8.74
N ALA A 502 -1.69 -8.80 9.67
CA ALA A 502 -0.73 -9.88 9.52
C ALA A 502 -1.43 -11.25 9.48
N LYS A 503 -2.47 -11.45 10.30
CA LYS A 503 -3.29 -12.68 10.31
C LYS A 503 -4.05 -12.93 9.02
N SER A 504 -4.49 -11.87 8.32
CA SER A 504 -5.22 -12.03 7.06
C SER A 504 -4.31 -12.42 5.89
N TYR A 505 -3.03 -12.02 5.92
CA TYR A 505 -2.07 -12.26 4.84
C TYR A 505 -1.11 -13.43 5.09
N ILE A 506 -0.82 -13.77 6.35
CA ILE A 506 0.15 -14.81 6.71
C ILE A 506 -0.58 -16.02 7.30
N ASP A 507 -0.73 -17.09 6.53
CA ASP A 507 -1.22 -18.38 7.04
C ASP A 507 -0.05 -19.22 7.59
N LEU A 508 0.08 -19.27 8.92
CA LEU A 508 1.09 -20.07 9.62
C LEU A 508 0.56 -21.38 10.19
N ASN A 509 -0.70 -21.75 9.91
CA ASN A 509 -1.33 -22.92 10.53
C ASN A 509 -0.56 -24.22 10.25
N ASP A 510 -0.01 -24.36 9.04
CA ASP A 510 0.80 -25.53 8.64
C ASP A 510 2.15 -25.62 9.38
N THR A 511 2.60 -24.55 10.03
CA THR A 511 3.85 -24.51 10.81
C THR A 511 3.64 -24.85 12.29
N GLY A 512 2.38 -25.04 12.73
CA GLY A 512 2.04 -25.28 14.14
C GLY A 512 2.11 -24.04 15.03
N PHE A 513 2.31 -22.85 14.44
CA PHE A 513 2.21 -21.57 15.14
C PHE A 513 0.82 -20.96 14.93
N ASP A 514 0.03 -20.92 16.00
CA ASP A 514 -1.28 -20.27 16.00
C ASP A 514 -1.13 -18.77 16.32
N LEU A 515 -1.36 -17.93 15.31
CA LEU A 515 -1.33 -16.48 15.43
C LEU A 515 -2.47 -15.95 16.32
N GLU A 516 -3.54 -16.72 16.59
CA GLU A 516 -4.64 -16.30 17.47
C GLU A 516 -4.19 -16.12 18.93
N VAL A 517 -3.18 -16.88 19.37
CA VAL A 517 -2.65 -16.84 20.76
C VAL A 517 -1.69 -15.66 20.98
N ILE A 518 -1.19 -15.05 19.91
CA ILE A 518 -0.27 -13.91 19.95
C ILE A 518 -1.06 -12.62 20.22
N THR A 519 -0.58 -11.81 21.15
CA THR A 519 -1.14 -10.48 21.46
C THR A 519 -0.31 -9.37 20.79
N ASN A 520 -0.86 -8.16 20.67
CA ASN A 520 -0.10 -7.00 20.16
C ASN A 520 1.18 -6.74 20.96
N SER A 521 1.16 -6.96 22.28
CA SER A 521 2.36 -6.83 23.13
C SER A 521 3.42 -7.89 22.79
N ASP A 522 3.01 -9.10 22.41
CA ASP A 522 3.94 -10.15 22.00
C ASP A 522 4.56 -9.79 20.65
N LEU A 523 3.75 -9.35 19.68
CA LEU A 523 4.24 -8.90 18.37
C LEU A 523 5.20 -7.71 18.50
N GLN A 524 4.88 -6.72 19.34
CA GLN A 524 5.78 -5.60 19.65
C GLN A 524 7.12 -6.10 20.21
N THR A 525 7.08 -7.07 21.13
CA THR A 525 8.30 -7.65 21.72
C THR A 525 9.12 -8.41 20.68
N ILE A 526 8.47 -9.15 19.78
CA ILE A 526 9.13 -9.87 18.67
C ILE A 526 9.80 -8.88 17.70
N LEU A 527 9.11 -7.82 17.30
CA LEU A 527 9.69 -6.77 16.43
C LEU A 527 10.87 -6.06 17.12
N ASN A 528 10.72 -5.71 18.40
CA ASN A 528 11.81 -5.14 19.21
C ASN A 528 12.94 -6.14 19.49
N ALA A 529 12.73 -7.46 19.32
CA ALA A 529 13.80 -8.45 19.43
C ALA A 529 14.78 -8.39 18.23
N GLY A 530 14.53 -7.53 17.25
CA GLY A 530 15.36 -7.37 16.05
C GLY A 530 14.77 -8.04 14.82
N LEU A 531 13.47 -8.36 14.83
CA LEU A 531 12.77 -8.86 13.66
C LEU A 531 12.44 -7.71 12.70
N SER A 532 12.86 -7.86 11.45
CA SER A 532 12.42 -7.02 10.34
C SER A 532 11.61 -7.86 9.36
N ILE A 533 10.44 -7.38 8.99
CA ILE A 533 9.55 -8.02 8.03
C ILE A 533 9.49 -7.12 6.80
N GLU A 534 9.77 -7.68 5.63
CA GLU A 534 9.53 -7.02 4.35
C GLU A 534 8.69 -7.96 3.49
N THR A 535 7.51 -7.51 3.07
CA THR A 535 6.55 -8.32 2.31
C THR A 535 6.05 -7.55 1.09
N ASP A 536 5.91 -8.24 -0.03
CA ASP A 536 5.23 -7.71 -1.20
C ASP A 536 3.73 -8.03 -1.09
N MET A 537 2.90 -6.99 -1.05
CA MET A 537 1.44 -7.12 -0.96
C MET A 537 0.80 -7.51 -2.32
N GLY A 538 1.59 -7.52 -3.39
CA GLY A 538 1.19 -7.90 -4.74
C GLY A 538 0.39 -6.84 -5.50
N ASP A 539 0.19 -7.08 -6.81
CA ASP A 539 -0.49 -6.15 -7.72
C ASP A 539 -1.97 -5.91 -7.37
N GLY A 540 -2.60 -6.85 -6.65
CA GLY A 540 -4.02 -6.81 -6.30
C GLY A 540 -4.36 -5.78 -5.22
N PHE A 541 -3.45 -5.50 -4.28
CA PHE A 541 -3.75 -4.65 -3.12
C PHE A 541 -4.27 -3.25 -3.50
N VAL A 542 -3.60 -2.57 -4.44
CA VAL A 542 -4.03 -1.25 -4.93
C VAL A 542 -5.04 -1.37 -6.09
N SER A 543 -4.95 -2.43 -6.90
CA SER A 543 -5.79 -2.57 -8.09
C SER A 543 -7.25 -2.89 -7.75
N ASP A 544 -7.49 -3.68 -6.70
CA ASP A 544 -8.85 -4.06 -6.28
C ASP A 544 -9.61 -2.88 -5.64
N MET A 545 -8.90 -1.80 -5.27
CA MET A 545 -9.49 -0.57 -4.75
C MET A 545 -9.97 0.40 -5.85
N ILE A 546 -9.69 0.12 -7.13
CA ILE A 546 -10.13 0.96 -8.26
C ILE A 546 -11.42 0.36 -8.83
N PRO A 547 -12.60 0.92 -8.54
CA PRO A 547 -13.84 0.43 -9.12
C PRO A 547 -13.92 0.68 -10.64
N ASP A 548 -14.60 -0.22 -11.35
CA ASP A 548 -14.69 -0.25 -12.82
C ASP A 548 -15.38 0.98 -13.44
N ASN A 549 -16.16 1.72 -12.65
CA ASN A 549 -16.93 2.90 -13.09
C ASN A 549 -16.17 4.22 -12.95
N LEU A 550 -14.88 4.16 -12.62
CA LEU A 550 -14.01 5.34 -12.59
C LEU A 550 -13.29 5.54 -13.93
N PRO A 551 -13.07 6.79 -14.33
CA PRO A 551 -12.22 7.14 -15.47
C PRO A 551 -10.75 6.77 -15.15
N PRO A 552 -9.77 6.98 -16.05
CA PRO A 552 -8.37 6.70 -15.78
C PRO A 552 -7.89 7.24 -14.42
N THR A 553 -7.68 6.33 -13.46
CA THR A 553 -7.49 6.67 -12.05
C THR A 553 -6.11 6.24 -11.55
N LYS A 554 -5.45 7.12 -10.80
CA LYS A 554 -4.28 6.81 -9.98
C LYS A 554 -4.73 6.66 -8.54
N VAL A 555 -4.27 5.61 -7.87
CA VAL A 555 -4.50 5.39 -6.43
C VAL A 555 -3.18 5.26 -5.71
N GLU A 556 -3.08 5.96 -4.59
CA GLU A 556 -1.97 5.92 -3.66
C GLU A 556 -2.52 5.69 -2.25
N VAL A 557 -2.01 4.69 -1.55
CA VAL A 557 -2.47 4.33 -0.20
C VAL A 557 -1.34 4.58 0.78
N THR A 558 -1.54 5.49 1.72
CA THR A 558 -0.61 5.77 2.81
C THR A 558 -1.11 5.08 4.08
N LEU A 559 -0.26 4.25 4.66
CA LEU A 559 -0.49 3.58 5.93
C LEU A 559 0.35 4.27 7.01
N ILE A 560 -0.29 4.88 7.99
CA ILE A 560 0.38 5.42 9.18
C ILE A 560 0.41 4.31 10.23
N LEU A 561 1.62 3.88 10.59
CA LEU A 561 1.82 2.76 11.52
C LEU A 561 1.56 3.17 12.99
N PRO A 562 1.20 2.20 13.86
CA PRO A 562 1.09 2.45 15.29
C PRO A 562 2.42 2.90 15.92
N ASP A 563 2.35 3.66 17.01
CA ASP A 563 3.51 4.21 17.74
C ASP A 563 4.57 3.18 18.19
N TRP A 564 4.26 1.89 18.17
CA TRP A 564 5.15 0.82 18.59
C TRP A 564 5.86 0.10 17.42
N VAL A 565 5.47 0.39 16.19
CA VAL A 565 6.05 -0.13 14.94
C VAL A 565 6.69 1.02 14.17
N SER A 566 7.78 0.74 13.46
CA SER A 566 8.35 1.70 12.54
C SER A 566 8.76 1.03 11.24
N THR A 567 8.93 1.83 10.21
CA THR A 567 9.56 1.42 8.97
C THR A 567 11.08 1.34 9.16
N PRO A 568 11.83 0.57 8.34
CA PRO A 568 13.29 0.49 8.44
C PRO A 568 14.02 1.84 8.29
N ASP A 569 13.39 2.83 7.64
CA ASP A 569 13.91 4.20 7.49
C ASP A 569 13.48 5.15 8.64
N GLY A 570 12.62 4.69 9.55
CA GLY A 570 12.22 5.42 10.76
C GLY A 570 11.13 6.46 10.56
N THR A 571 10.43 6.45 9.42
CA THR A 571 9.34 7.40 9.11
C THR A 571 8.02 7.01 9.77
N GLY A 572 7.75 5.70 9.89
CA GLY A 572 6.47 5.20 10.42
C GLY A 572 5.31 5.30 9.43
N GLU A 573 5.58 5.66 8.18
CA GLU A 573 4.59 5.79 7.10
C GLU A 573 4.99 4.88 5.94
N VAL A 574 4.04 4.12 5.41
CA VAL A 574 4.25 3.23 4.26
C VAL A 574 3.35 3.69 3.14
N ILE A 575 3.91 3.94 1.96
CA ILE A 575 3.16 4.39 0.78
C ILE A 575 3.11 3.26 -0.24
N PHE A 576 1.89 2.82 -0.54
CA PHE A 576 1.60 1.84 -1.58
C PHE A 576 1.10 2.54 -2.85
N SER A 577 1.57 2.05 -3.98
CA SER A 577 1.14 2.47 -5.31
C SER A 577 1.08 1.26 -6.24
N LYS A 578 0.47 1.42 -7.41
CA LYS A 578 0.40 0.36 -8.44
C LYS A 578 1.77 -0.23 -8.82
N THR A 579 2.87 0.52 -8.65
CA THR A 579 4.23 0.08 -8.99
C THR A 579 5.08 -0.34 -7.79
N SER A 580 4.59 -0.11 -6.57
CA SER A 580 5.32 -0.36 -5.34
C SER A 580 4.33 -0.74 -4.25
N ALA A 581 4.26 -2.04 -3.94
CA ALA A 581 3.37 -2.61 -2.94
C ALA A 581 4.13 -3.27 -1.77
N VAL A 582 5.35 -2.77 -1.47
CA VAL A 582 6.22 -3.37 -0.44
C VAL A 582 5.94 -2.77 0.93
N LEU A 583 5.62 -3.63 1.90
CA LEU A 583 5.48 -3.29 3.30
C LEU A 583 6.73 -3.74 4.07
N GLY A 584 7.49 -2.76 4.58
CA GLY A 584 8.64 -3.00 5.46
C GLY A 584 8.35 -2.51 6.88
N ILE A 585 8.40 -3.40 7.88
CA ILE A 585 8.15 -3.06 9.29
C ILE A 585 9.20 -3.65 10.23
N THR A 586 9.49 -2.91 11.30
CA THR A 586 10.36 -3.31 12.41
C THR A 586 9.89 -2.66 13.72
N GLY A 587 10.52 -3.01 14.84
CA GLY A 587 10.23 -2.42 16.14
C GLY A 587 10.76 -0.99 16.24
N THR A 588 10.16 -0.17 17.09
CA THR A 588 10.65 1.20 17.37
C THR A 588 11.97 1.24 18.13
N ASN A 589 12.29 0.16 18.86
CA ASN A 589 13.57 0.01 19.55
C ASN A 589 14.11 -1.41 19.33
N PRO A 590 14.62 -1.72 18.13
CA PRO A 590 15.10 -3.05 17.81
C PRO A 590 16.37 -3.36 18.60
N TYR A 591 16.44 -4.58 19.13
CA TYR A 591 17.57 -5.09 19.88
C TYR A 591 18.83 -5.16 18.99
N ASP A 592 19.89 -4.48 19.43
CA ASP A 592 21.21 -4.59 18.79
C ASP A 592 22.08 -5.61 19.53
N TRP A 593 22.31 -6.75 18.88
CA TRP A 593 23.18 -7.81 19.38
C TRP A 593 24.67 -7.42 19.41
N ARG A 594 25.08 -6.28 18.82
CA ARG A 594 26.49 -5.87 18.77
C ARG A 594 27.01 -5.26 20.08
N ASN A 595 26.60 -5.83 21.20
CA ASN A 595 27.00 -5.49 22.55
C ASN A 595 27.83 -6.65 23.17
N PRO A 596 28.86 -6.34 23.99
CA PRO A 596 29.57 -7.37 24.75
C PRO A 596 28.75 -7.80 25.98
N ILE A 597 28.73 -9.11 26.26
CA ILE A 597 28.09 -9.66 27.47
C ILE A 597 29.15 -9.81 28.55
N LYS A 598 28.85 -9.28 29.74
CA LYS A 598 29.75 -9.31 30.89
C LYS A 598 29.06 -9.85 32.13
N GLU A 599 29.77 -10.69 32.87
CA GLU A 599 29.38 -11.16 34.19
C GLU A 599 30.39 -10.59 35.20
N GLY A 600 29.99 -9.54 35.93
CA GLY A 600 30.92 -8.73 36.73
C GLY A 600 31.93 -7.98 35.84
N ASP A 601 33.22 -8.17 36.11
CA ASP A 601 34.32 -7.61 35.30
C ASP A 601 34.74 -8.53 34.14
N THR A 602 34.27 -9.78 34.12
CA THR A 602 34.66 -10.78 33.13
C THR A 602 33.77 -10.68 31.89
N THR A 603 34.41 -10.61 30.72
CA THR A 603 33.68 -10.61 29.44
C THR A 603 33.41 -12.06 29.04
N VAL A 604 32.14 -12.44 29.01
CA VAL A 604 31.69 -13.78 28.60
C VAL A 604 31.78 -13.90 27.08
N CYS A 605 31.23 -12.91 26.37
CA CYS A 605 31.22 -12.87 24.91
C CYS A 605 31.55 -11.47 24.39
N ALA A 606 32.25 -11.46 23.25
CA ALA A 606 32.61 -10.22 22.56
C ALA A 606 31.42 -9.64 21.79
N ALA A 607 31.51 -8.35 21.46
CA ALA A 607 30.43 -7.63 20.77
C ALA A 607 30.13 -8.14 19.35
N ASN A 608 31.01 -8.94 18.75
CA ASN A 608 30.87 -9.47 17.40
C ASN A 608 30.41 -10.95 17.36
N GLU A 609 30.13 -11.56 18.50
CA GLU A 609 29.70 -12.97 18.59
C GLU A 609 28.18 -13.07 18.56
N GLN A 610 27.63 -13.64 17.47
CA GLN A 610 26.18 -13.79 17.29
C GLN A 610 25.57 -14.79 18.29
N THR A 611 26.26 -15.90 18.53
CA THR A 611 25.93 -16.86 19.59
C THR A 611 26.75 -16.56 20.84
N CYS A 612 26.10 -16.51 22.00
CA CYS A 612 26.76 -16.37 23.29
C CYS A 612 26.15 -17.31 24.32
N ALA A 613 26.98 -18.21 24.84
CA ALA A 613 26.66 -19.11 25.93
C ALA A 613 27.88 -19.25 26.86
N SER A 614 27.65 -19.63 28.11
CA SER A 614 28.71 -20.01 29.04
C SER A 614 28.38 -21.34 29.69
N PHE A 615 29.42 -22.13 29.97
CA PHE A 615 29.31 -23.41 30.65
C PHE A 615 30.25 -23.41 31.85
N GLU A 616 29.68 -23.46 33.04
CA GLU A 616 30.42 -23.47 34.30
C GLU A 616 30.37 -24.87 34.88
N VAL A 617 31.52 -25.46 35.22
CA VAL A 617 31.60 -26.76 35.89
C VAL A 617 32.31 -26.58 37.21
N GLU A 618 31.59 -26.84 38.29
CA GLU A 618 32.09 -26.83 39.65
C GLU A 618 32.27 -28.25 40.17
N LEU A 619 33.42 -28.52 40.77
CA LEU A 619 33.67 -29.74 41.51
C LEU A 619 34.25 -29.36 42.86
N ASP A 620 33.54 -29.67 43.95
CA ASP A 620 34.04 -29.49 45.31
C ASP A 620 34.37 -30.83 45.95
N ILE A 621 35.65 -31.07 46.27
CA ILE A 621 36.11 -32.28 46.96
C ILE A 621 36.26 -31.96 48.44
N SER A 622 35.24 -32.26 49.23
CA SER A 622 35.17 -31.89 50.65
C SER A 622 36.16 -32.67 51.52
N SER A 623 36.30 -33.97 51.29
CA SER A 623 37.23 -34.83 52.02
C SER A 623 37.81 -35.94 51.15
N PHE A 624 39.05 -36.33 51.46
CA PHE A 624 39.75 -37.43 50.81
C PHE A 624 40.55 -38.21 51.85
N ALA A 625 40.37 -39.54 51.90
CA ALA A 625 41.04 -40.42 52.85
C ALA A 625 41.56 -41.70 52.18
N LEU A 626 42.75 -42.14 52.58
CA LEU A 626 43.40 -43.35 52.07
C LEU A 626 43.49 -44.43 53.14
N HIS A 627 42.88 -45.59 52.87
CA HIS A 627 42.92 -46.75 53.74
C HIS A 627 43.81 -47.85 53.16
N GLU A 628 45.12 -47.69 53.34
CA GLU A 628 46.19 -48.52 52.76
C GLU A 628 46.07 -50.02 53.07
N TRP A 629 45.64 -50.39 54.30
CA TRP A 629 45.53 -51.80 54.71
C TRP A 629 44.32 -52.52 54.14
N THR A 630 43.24 -51.77 53.86
CA THR A 630 42.03 -52.31 53.24
C THR A 630 42.03 -52.14 51.73
N GLN A 631 43.06 -51.47 51.17
CA GLN A 631 43.14 -51.11 49.76
C GLN A 631 41.90 -50.34 49.31
N LYS A 632 41.53 -49.31 50.09
CA LYS A 632 40.36 -48.46 49.81
C LYS A 632 40.73 -46.99 49.82
N ALA A 633 40.10 -46.21 48.96
CA ALA A 633 40.10 -44.76 48.99
C ALA A 633 38.66 -44.28 49.18
N GLU A 634 38.47 -43.31 50.05
CA GLU A 634 37.18 -42.65 50.26
C GLU A 634 37.32 -41.19 49.78
N LEU A 635 36.43 -40.78 48.89
CA LEU A 635 36.36 -39.45 48.29
C LEU A 635 34.96 -38.90 48.53
N GLU A 636 34.84 -37.81 49.26
CA GLU A 636 33.58 -37.08 49.41
C GLU A 636 33.60 -35.88 48.48
N PHE A 637 32.63 -35.81 47.57
CA PHE A 637 32.56 -34.75 46.58
C PHE A 637 31.12 -34.32 46.31
N SER A 638 30.96 -33.07 45.89
CA SER A 638 29.78 -32.52 45.26
C SER A 638 30.18 -31.88 43.93
N GLY A 639 29.28 -31.87 42.97
CA GLY A 639 29.53 -31.28 41.65
C GLY A 639 28.36 -30.42 41.21
N GLY A 640 28.65 -29.42 40.40
CA GLY A 640 27.68 -28.56 39.75
C GLY A 640 28.09 -28.36 38.30
N ALA A 641 27.12 -28.28 37.39
CA ALA A 641 27.35 -27.78 36.05
C ALA A 641 26.21 -26.84 35.67
N THR A 642 26.53 -25.62 35.24
CA THR A 642 25.54 -24.61 34.86
C THR A 642 25.81 -24.13 33.44
N PHE A 643 24.86 -24.39 32.55
CA PHE A 643 24.84 -23.85 31.19
C PHE A 643 23.96 -22.60 31.15
N LYS A 644 24.51 -21.46 30.71
CA LYS A 644 23.80 -20.19 30.56
C LYS A 644 23.73 -19.82 29.08
N LEU A 645 22.53 -19.67 28.53
CA LEU A 645 22.30 -19.21 27.16
C LEU A 645 21.83 -17.74 27.16
N TYR A 646 22.62 -16.86 26.54
CA TYR A 646 22.32 -15.42 26.48
C TYR A 646 21.70 -15.03 25.13
N ARG A 647 22.27 -15.52 24.01
CA ARG A 647 21.74 -15.30 22.65
C ARG A 647 22.22 -16.38 21.69
N LEU A 648 21.43 -16.65 20.66
CA LEU A 648 21.69 -17.66 19.63
C LEU A 648 21.77 -16.99 18.25
N GLY A 649 22.90 -17.15 17.55
CA GLY A 649 23.00 -16.79 16.14
C GLY A 649 22.22 -17.79 15.29
N LEU A 650 21.42 -17.29 14.33
CA LEU A 650 20.69 -18.16 13.42
C LEU A 650 21.58 -18.51 12.21
N PRO A 651 21.83 -19.80 11.93
CA PRO A 651 22.62 -20.21 10.77
C PRO A 651 21.89 -19.84 9.46
N ASP A 652 22.64 -19.67 8.38
CA ASP A 652 22.08 -19.22 7.09
C ASP A 652 20.92 -20.09 6.60
N LYS A 653 20.99 -21.42 6.79
CA LYS A 653 19.88 -22.33 6.44
C LYS A 653 18.59 -22.04 7.20
N ALA A 654 18.69 -21.65 8.48
CA ALA A 654 17.52 -21.28 9.26
C ALA A 654 16.97 -19.93 8.80
N ARG A 655 17.84 -18.99 8.41
CA ARG A 655 17.43 -17.69 7.84
C ARG A 655 16.78 -17.84 6.47
N ASP A 656 17.27 -18.76 5.64
CA ASP A 656 16.67 -19.11 4.35
C ASP A 656 15.27 -19.72 4.53
N MET A 657 15.03 -20.47 5.61
CA MET A 657 13.70 -20.99 5.94
C MET A 657 12.71 -19.91 6.39
N LEU A 658 13.21 -18.76 6.86
CA LEU A 658 12.40 -17.61 7.27
C LEU A 658 12.03 -16.72 6.07
N SER A 659 12.60 -16.96 4.89
CA SER A 659 12.28 -16.25 3.66
C SER A 659 11.35 -17.09 2.78
N THR A 660 10.16 -16.58 2.48
CA THR A 660 9.23 -17.17 1.50
C THR A 660 9.36 -16.45 0.15
N GLN A 661 8.55 -16.82 -0.85
CA GLN A 661 8.56 -16.12 -2.15
C GLN A 661 8.06 -14.67 -2.04
N ASP A 662 7.19 -14.39 -1.07
CA ASP A 662 6.44 -13.13 -0.97
C ASP A 662 6.81 -12.29 0.27
N ALA A 663 7.48 -12.90 1.26
CA ALA A 663 7.93 -12.23 2.46
C ALA A 663 9.37 -12.64 2.85
N THR A 664 10.20 -11.64 3.13
CA THR A 664 11.53 -11.82 3.71
C THR A 664 11.52 -11.42 5.17
N LEU A 665 11.88 -12.36 6.02
CA LEU A 665 12.01 -12.17 7.45
C LEU A 665 13.49 -12.15 7.82
N ASP A 666 14.00 -11.01 8.28
CA ASP A 666 15.38 -10.91 8.74
C ASP A 666 15.46 -10.90 10.27
N MET A 667 16.18 -11.88 10.79
CA MET A 667 16.53 -11.99 12.20
C MET A 667 17.91 -12.66 12.31
N PRO A 668 18.99 -11.92 12.58
CA PRO A 668 20.32 -12.52 12.63
C PRO A 668 20.59 -13.27 13.94
N VAL A 669 19.98 -12.83 15.04
CA VAL A 669 20.26 -13.31 16.40
C VAL A 669 18.97 -13.36 17.21
N VAL A 670 18.78 -14.45 17.96
CA VAL A 670 17.67 -14.65 18.89
C VAL A 670 18.17 -14.41 20.32
N PRO A 671 17.78 -13.32 21.01
CA PRO A 671 18.12 -13.09 22.41
C PRO A 671 17.34 -14.00 23.36
N ALA A 672 17.87 -14.25 24.56
CA ALA A 672 17.22 -15.09 25.57
C ALA A 672 15.83 -14.60 25.99
N ASP A 673 15.57 -13.28 25.99
CA ASP A 673 14.21 -12.73 26.25
C ASP A 673 13.20 -13.22 25.20
N LEU A 674 13.59 -13.31 23.92
CA LEU A 674 12.71 -13.81 22.86
C LEU A 674 12.42 -15.31 23.02
N VAL A 675 13.42 -16.13 23.39
CA VAL A 675 13.22 -17.55 23.70
C VAL A 675 12.24 -17.72 24.87
N ARG A 676 12.36 -16.89 25.91
CA ARG A 676 11.45 -16.90 27.06
C ARG A 676 10.03 -16.49 26.68
N LEU A 677 9.88 -15.51 25.78
CA LEU A 677 8.59 -15.15 25.22
C LEU A 677 7.97 -16.31 24.43
N MET A 678 8.74 -16.99 23.57
CA MET A 678 8.25 -18.16 22.82
C MET A 678 7.77 -19.29 23.75
N ILE A 679 8.47 -19.54 24.86
CA ILE A 679 8.05 -20.52 25.88
C ILE A 679 6.76 -20.09 26.59
N ASP A 680 6.57 -18.79 26.83
CA ASP A 680 5.34 -18.24 27.42
C ASP A 680 4.16 -18.34 26.44
N ILE A 681 4.36 -17.99 25.16
CA ILE A 681 3.38 -18.19 24.08
C ILE A 681 2.97 -19.66 24.02
N GLY A 682 3.93 -20.59 23.97
CA GLY A 682 3.65 -22.03 23.98
C GLY A 682 2.86 -22.47 25.21
N SER A 683 3.06 -21.83 26.37
CA SER A 683 2.31 -22.15 27.60
C SER A 683 0.85 -21.67 27.55
N ARG A 684 0.48 -20.80 26.61
CA ARG A 684 -0.88 -20.31 26.37
C ARG A 684 -1.58 -21.05 25.21
N MET A 685 -0.84 -21.86 24.44
CA MET A 685 -1.40 -22.65 23.35
C MET A 685 -2.14 -23.89 23.86
N ASP A 686 -3.22 -24.26 23.15
CA ASP A 686 -3.97 -25.49 23.44
C ASP A 686 -3.15 -26.74 23.09
N GLU A 687 -2.42 -26.72 21.96
CA GLU A 687 -1.52 -27.78 21.52
C GLU A 687 -0.07 -27.27 21.38
N PRO A 688 0.71 -27.24 22.48
CA PRO A 688 2.09 -26.76 22.42
C PRO A 688 3.00 -27.69 21.62
N TYR A 689 3.98 -27.08 20.94
CA TYR A 689 5.02 -27.83 20.22
C TYR A 689 5.76 -28.77 21.17
N ASN A 690 5.96 -30.00 20.71
CA ASN A 690 6.65 -31.04 21.45
C ASN A 690 7.55 -31.87 20.53
N THR A 691 8.62 -32.41 21.10
CA THR A 691 9.61 -33.21 20.40
C THR A 691 10.21 -34.26 21.33
N THR A 692 10.86 -35.28 20.77
CA THR A 692 11.63 -36.25 21.55
C THR A 692 13.12 -35.97 21.39
N VAL A 693 13.82 -35.92 22.51
CA VAL A 693 15.27 -35.76 22.57
C VAL A 693 15.89 -37.11 22.91
N PRO A 694 16.67 -37.72 21.99
CA PRO A 694 17.36 -38.96 22.29
C PRO A 694 18.50 -38.70 23.28
N LEU A 695 18.56 -39.48 24.36
CA LEU A 695 19.65 -39.47 25.31
C LEU A 695 20.09 -40.91 25.60
N MET A 696 21.22 -41.30 25.02
CA MET A 696 21.76 -42.66 25.11
C MET A 696 20.74 -43.69 24.58
N ASP A 697 20.23 -44.58 25.43
CA ASP A 697 19.23 -45.59 25.06
C ASP A 697 17.77 -45.16 25.35
N ASP A 698 17.56 -43.98 25.95
CA ASP A 698 16.25 -43.45 26.32
C ASP A 698 15.82 -42.28 25.41
N GLU A 699 14.51 -42.08 25.26
CA GLU A 699 13.93 -40.93 24.56
C GLU A 699 13.21 -40.04 25.57
N LEU A 700 13.71 -38.83 25.79
CA LEU A 700 13.08 -37.85 26.67
C LEU A 700 12.07 -37.00 25.91
N TYR A 701 10.92 -36.71 26.53
CA TYR A 701 9.89 -35.90 25.91
C TYR A 701 10.02 -34.43 26.31
N LEU A 702 10.26 -33.56 25.32
CA LEU A 702 10.37 -32.12 25.50
C LEU A 702 9.10 -31.44 24.99
N VAL A 703 8.41 -30.73 25.88
CA VAL A 703 7.29 -29.84 25.52
C VAL A 703 7.74 -28.40 25.71
N PHE A 704 7.56 -27.56 24.70
CA PHE A 704 7.98 -26.15 24.69
C PHE A 704 7.02 -25.25 25.49
N THR A 705 6.86 -25.57 26.77
CA THR A 705 6.14 -24.76 27.75
C THR A 705 6.99 -24.62 29.01
N ARG A 706 6.67 -23.64 29.87
CA ARG A 706 7.42 -23.44 31.12
C ARG A 706 7.43 -24.69 32.00
N GLN A 707 6.28 -25.37 32.10
CA GLN A 707 6.18 -26.61 32.88
C GLN A 707 6.81 -27.79 32.12
N GLY A 708 6.66 -27.84 30.80
CA GLY A 708 7.26 -28.86 29.93
C GLY A 708 8.78 -28.90 30.04
N ILE A 709 9.44 -27.75 29.97
CA ILE A 709 10.91 -27.64 30.11
C ILE A 709 11.37 -28.03 31.52
N LYS A 710 10.61 -27.65 32.57
CA LYS A 710 10.91 -28.07 33.95
C LYS A 710 10.75 -29.57 34.15
N ASN A 711 9.74 -30.18 33.52
CA ASN A 711 9.53 -31.62 33.56
C ASN A 711 10.64 -32.36 32.82
N PHE A 712 11.00 -31.89 31.61
CA PHE A 712 12.12 -32.41 30.84
C PHE A 712 13.42 -32.34 31.63
N ALA A 713 13.69 -31.20 32.29
CA ALA A 713 14.84 -31.06 33.15
C ALA A 713 14.82 -32.10 34.26
N ALA A 714 13.72 -32.25 35.02
CA ALA A 714 13.64 -33.25 36.07
C ALA A 714 13.81 -34.69 35.57
N GLU A 715 13.28 -35.02 34.39
CA GLU A 715 13.43 -36.33 33.76
C GLU A 715 14.90 -36.59 33.35
N LEU A 716 15.57 -35.59 32.76
CA LEU A 716 16.99 -35.64 32.43
C LEU A 716 17.86 -36.00 33.65
N GLY A 717 17.57 -35.44 34.83
CA GLY A 717 18.31 -35.74 36.06
C GLY A 717 18.11 -37.17 36.56
N ASN A 718 16.87 -37.69 36.45
CA ASN A 718 16.57 -39.08 36.78
C ASN A 718 17.31 -40.03 35.83
N THR A 719 17.21 -39.80 34.51
CA THR A 719 17.89 -40.62 33.49
C THR A 719 19.41 -40.59 33.65
N LEU A 720 20.01 -39.43 33.91
CA LEU A 720 21.45 -39.31 34.18
C LEU A 720 21.86 -40.08 35.45
N THR A 721 21.06 -40.00 36.51
CA THR A 721 21.29 -40.76 37.76
C THR A 721 21.27 -42.27 37.51
N ASP A 722 20.26 -42.76 36.81
CA ASP A 722 20.10 -44.18 36.48
C ASP A 722 21.25 -44.68 35.58
N THR A 723 21.67 -43.86 34.63
CA THR A 723 22.82 -44.12 33.75
C THR A 723 24.12 -44.26 34.54
N ILE A 724 24.41 -43.36 35.47
CA ILE A 724 25.63 -43.44 36.30
C ILE A 724 25.59 -44.68 37.20
N HIS A 725 24.43 -45.00 37.78
CA HIS A 725 24.27 -46.22 38.58
C HIS A 725 24.48 -47.47 37.72
N GLN A 726 24.04 -47.46 36.47
CA GLN A 726 24.29 -48.54 35.52
C GLN A 726 25.76 -48.66 35.16
N ALA A 727 26.43 -47.55 34.83
CA ALA A 727 27.86 -47.52 34.56
C ALA A 727 28.69 -48.11 35.70
N GLY A 728 28.31 -47.85 36.96
CA GLY A 728 28.96 -48.47 38.13
C GLY A 728 28.80 -49.98 38.21
N ARG A 729 27.58 -50.48 37.92
CA ARG A 729 27.31 -51.92 37.87
C ARG A 729 28.09 -52.60 36.74
N ASP A 730 28.16 -51.96 35.59
CA ASP A 730 28.86 -52.48 34.42
C ASP A 730 30.37 -52.50 34.66
N MET A 731 30.94 -51.43 35.23
CA MET A 731 32.36 -51.35 35.58
C MET A 731 32.80 -52.44 36.56
N LYS A 732 31.96 -52.74 37.56
CA LYS A 732 32.18 -53.87 38.48
C LYS A 732 32.21 -55.22 37.77
N SER A 733 31.39 -55.38 36.74
CA SER A 733 31.30 -56.63 35.98
C SER A 733 32.47 -56.82 35.00
N GLU A 734 32.99 -55.73 34.42
CA GLU A 734 34.02 -55.78 33.37
C GLU A 734 35.45 -55.71 33.91
N THR A 735 35.71 -54.87 34.90
CA THR A 735 37.07 -54.59 35.40
C THR A 735 37.39 -55.24 36.74
N GLY A 736 36.37 -55.72 37.47
CA GLY A 736 36.51 -56.25 38.82
C GLY A 736 36.74 -55.19 39.90
N GLN A 737 36.76 -53.89 39.55
CA GLN A 737 36.86 -52.79 40.51
C GLN A 737 35.50 -52.54 41.16
N ASP A 738 35.45 -52.51 42.49
CA ASP A 738 34.21 -52.23 43.24
C ASP A 738 34.14 -50.73 43.51
N VAL A 739 33.43 -50.02 42.64
CA VAL A 739 33.15 -48.59 42.79
C VAL A 739 31.64 -48.42 42.98
N ASP A 740 31.27 -47.91 44.16
CA ASP A 740 29.87 -47.74 44.53
C ASP A 740 29.35 -46.36 44.11
N PHE A 741 28.65 -46.30 42.97
CA PHE A 741 27.97 -45.10 42.50
C PHE A 741 26.52 -44.97 42.98
N SER A 742 26.01 -45.90 43.80
CA SER A 742 24.58 -45.92 44.19
C SER A 742 24.14 -44.71 45.02
N GLN A 743 25.10 -43.98 45.60
CA GLN A 743 24.85 -42.78 46.40
C GLN A 743 24.89 -41.48 45.58
N ILE A 744 25.19 -41.54 44.28
CA ILE A 744 25.18 -40.38 43.39
C ILE A 744 23.71 -40.07 43.06
N GLU A 745 23.26 -38.85 43.34
CA GLU A 745 21.96 -38.33 42.94
C GLU A 745 22.19 -37.05 42.11
N ILE A 746 21.70 -37.05 40.87
CA ILE A 746 21.76 -35.90 39.98
C ILE A 746 20.42 -35.18 40.01
N VAL A 747 20.44 -33.90 40.39
CA VAL A 747 19.29 -33.02 40.35
C VAL A 747 19.52 -31.98 39.26
N THR A 748 18.61 -31.93 38.31
CA THR A 748 18.64 -30.99 37.19
C THR A 748 17.51 -29.98 37.34
N SER A 749 17.77 -28.73 37.03
CA SER A 749 16.79 -27.66 37.09
C SER A 749 17.02 -26.63 36.00
N VAL A 750 15.95 -25.91 35.65
CA VAL A 750 16.01 -24.79 34.71
C VAL A 750 15.40 -23.57 35.39
N SER A 751 16.14 -22.48 35.44
CA SER A 751 15.73 -21.20 36.02
C SER A 751 15.52 -20.14 34.93
N ASN A 752 15.05 -18.96 35.33
CA ASN A 752 14.85 -17.80 34.44
C ASN A 752 13.88 -17.99 33.27
N LEU A 753 12.90 -18.91 33.34
CA LEU A 753 11.91 -19.14 32.25
C LEU A 753 10.71 -18.17 32.23
N GLU A 754 10.82 -17.02 32.89
CA GLU A 754 9.75 -16.01 32.92
C GLU A 754 9.86 -15.08 31.70
N PRO A 755 8.73 -14.68 31.07
CA PRO A 755 8.74 -13.74 29.97
C PRO A 755 9.29 -12.39 30.41
N PRO A 756 9.81 -11.57 29.49
CA PRO A 756 10.26 -10.23 29.82
C PRO A 756 9.11 -9.40 30.41
N SER A 757 9.40 -8.61 31.45
CA SER A 757 8.41 -7.76 32.13
C SER A 757 8.03 -6.50 31.34
N SER A 758 8.67 -6.29 30.19
CA SER A 758 8.49 -5.15 29.29
C SER A 758 8.71 -5.59 27.85
N THR A 759 8.27 -4.78 26.89
CA THR A 759 8.48 -5.02 25.45
C THR A 759 9.91 -4.70 24.97
N SER A 760 10.77 -4.22 25.88
CA SER A 760 12.22 -4.13 25.64
C SER A 760 12.84 -5.51 25.78
N VAL A 761 13.56 -5.92 24.74
CA VAL A 761 14.22 -7.22 24.65
C VAL A 761 15.72 -7.04 24.86
N GLY A 762 16.35 -7.97 25.57
CA GLY A 762 17.79 -8.02 25.70
C GLY A 762 18.33 -9.42 25.99
N ASP A 763 19.64 -9.46 26.15
CA ASP A 763 20.44 -10.65 26.39
C ASP A 763 21.10 -10.63 27.78
N THR A 764 20.62 -9.79 28.72
CA THR A 764 21.25 -9.64 30.05
C THR A 764 20.89 -10.75 31.03
N LYS A 765 19.73 -11.39 30.85
CA LYS A 765 19.25 -12.48 31.69
C LYS A 765 19.31 -13.80 30.89
N PRO A 766 20.25 -14.70 31.20
CA PRO A 766 20.36 -15.97 30.50
C PRO A 766 19.28 -16.96 30.94
N ILE A 767 18.97 -17.91 30.05
CA ILE A 767 18.31 -19.15 30.45
C ILE A 767 19.38 -20.05 31.07
N GLU A 768 19.18 -20.49 32.30
CA GLU A 768 20.17 -21.29 33.03
C GLU A 768 19.66 -22.71 33.23
N ILE A 769 20.45 -23.67 32.78
CA ILE A 769 20.25 -25.10 33.00
C ILE A 769 21.31 -25.53 33.99
N SER A 770 20.88 -25.93 35.18
CA SER A 770 21.78 -26.34 36.27
C SER A 770 21.65 -27.84 36.54
N ILE A 771 22.79 -28.51 36.65
CA ILE A 771 22.95 -29.91 37.00
C ILE A 771 23.72 -29.92 38.32
N GLU A 772 23.13 -30.48 39.37
CA GLU A 772 23.71 -30.57 40.70
C GLU A 772 23.88 -32.05 41.07
N ILE A 773 25.10 -32.43 41.45
CA ILE A 773 25.42 -33.71 42.06
C ILE A 773 25.49 -33.46 43.57
N LYS A 774 24.53 -34.03 44.31
CA LYS A 774 24.53 -33.90 45.77
C LYS A 774 25.79 -34.48 46.39
N SER A 775 26.23 -33.87 47.50
CA SER A 775 27.38 -34.35 48.28
C SER A 775 27.26 -35.84 48.58
N THR A 776 28.23 -36.62 48.10
CA THR A 776 28.20 -38.06 48.17
C THR A 776 29.57 -38.64 48.46
N THR A 777 29.62 -39.82 49.07
CA THR A 777 30.87 -40.51 49.43
C THR A 777 31.13 -41.64 48.45
N LEU A 778 32.13 -41.45 47.59
CA LEU A 778 32.64 -42.47 46.70
C LEU A 778 33.67 -43.33 47.42
N THR A 779 33.41 -44.63 47.50
CA THR A 779 34.40 -45.60 47.98
C THR A 779 34.95 -46.38 46.79
N ILE A 780 36.27 -46.30 46.59
CA ILE A 780 36.99 -47.05 45.56
C ILE A 780 37.80 -48.13 46.28
N ALA A 781 37.51 -49.40 46.01
CA ALA A 781 38.32 -50.52 46.49
C ALA A 781 39.14 -51.12 45.34
N TRP A 782 40.45 -51.34 45.56
CA TRP A 782 41.32 -52.03 44.61
C TRP A 782 41.81 -53.36 45.18
N GLU A 783 42.06 -54.34 44.32
CA GLU A 783 42.53 -55.68 44.72
C GLU A 783 43.85 -56.01 44.02
N GLY A 784 44.97 -55.99 44.77
CA GLY A 784 46.30 -56.41 44.27
C GLY A 784 47.19 -55.33 43.61
N GLU A 785 48.22 -55.78 42.90
CA GLU A 785 49.26 -54.99 42.19
C GLU A 785 48.78 -54.60 40.78
N GLN A 786 47.54 -54.09 40.65
CA GLN A 786 46.98 -53.63 39.38
C GLN A 786 47.04 -52.11 39.24
N ASP A 787 47.37 -51.67 38.02
CA ASP A 787 47.50 -50.26 37.64
C ASP A 787 46.18 -49.50 37.82
N PHE A 788 46.20 -48.45 38.64
CA PHE A 788 45.10 -47.49 38.78
C PHE A 788 45.06 -46.58 37.55
N SER A 789 44.33 -47.01 36.51
CA SER A 789 44.08 -46.22 35.30
C SER A 789 42.63 -45.75 35.27
N LEU A 790 42.40 -44.46 35.53
CA LEU A 790 41.12 -43.78 35.26
C LEU A 790 41.03 -43.49 33.76
N THR A 791 40.92 -44.55 32.95
CA THR A 791 40.59 -44.44 31.53
C THR A 791 39.10 -44.73 31.39
N THR A 792 38.27 -43.75 31.74
CA THR A 792 36.84 -43.80 31.44
C THR A 792 36.65 -43.34 30.00
N THR A 793 36.44 -44.28 29.08
CA THR A 793 36.19 -44.02 27.66
C THR A 793 34.84 -43.35 27.37
N SER A 794 34.03 -43.08 28.40
CA SER A 794 32.65 -42.60 28.25
C SER A 794 32.35 -41.27 28.97
N ILE A 795 33.30 -40.67 29.69
CA ILE A 795 33.12 -39.36 30.31
C ILE A 795 34.41 -38.56 30.07
N ALA A 796 34.43 -37.77 29.00
CA ALA A 796 35.49 -36.80 28.73
C ALA A 796 35.30 -35.60 29.67
N SER A 797 35.61 -35.76 30.95
CA SER A 797 35.61 -34.63 31.88
C SER A 797 36.77 -33.70 31.54
N PRO A 798 36.56 -32.37 31.44
CA PRO A 798 37.66 -31.41 31.25
C PRO A 798 38.65 -31.42 32.43
N PHE A 799 38.27 -32.02 33.57
CA PHE A 799 39.16 -32.25 34.70
C PHE A 799 40.04 -33.51 34.57
N MET A 800 39.86 -34.36 33.54
CA MET A 800 40.63 -35.60 33.38
C MET A 800 42.15 -35.41 33.37
N PRO A 801 42.73 -34.38 32.71
CA PRO A 801 44.17 -34.14 32.79
C PRO A 801 44.64 -33.88 34.24
N PHE A 802 43.86 -33.13 35.02
CA PHE A 802 44.13 -32.87 36.43
C PHE A 802 44.05 -34.15 37.26
N PHE A 803 43.00 -34.96 37.05
CA PHE A 803 42.83 -36.24 37.74
C PHE A 803 43.89 -37.27 37.38
N ASN A 804 44.33 -37.33 36.12
CA ASN A 804 45.43 -38.21 35.69
C ASN A 804 46.74 -37.80 36.35
N THR A 805 47.04 -36.49 36.38
CA THR A 805 48.22 -35.96 37.06
C THR A 805 48.18 -36.24 38.56
N PHE A 806 47.01 -36.09 39.19
CA PHE A 806 46.79 -36.42 40.59
C PHE A 806 46.85 -37.93 40.87
N ALA A 807 46.34 -38.76 39.96
CA ALA A 807 46.43 -40.21 40.04
C ALA A 807 47.88 -40.67 39.94
N ASP A 808 48.67 -40.12 39.00
CA ASP A 808 50.09 -40.39 38.86
C ASP A 808 50.89 -39.93 40.10
N LEU A 809 50.46 -38.84 40.75
CA LEU A 809 50.98 -38.41 42.05
C LEU A 809 50.74 -39.48 43.15
N LEU A 810 49.54 -40.05 43.22
CA LEU A 810 49.20 -41.11 44.17
C LEU A 810 49.95 -42.43 43.92
N ARG A 811 50.45 -42.68 42.70
CA ARG A 811 51.26 -43.87 42.34
C ARG A 811 52.65 -43.90 42.98
N GLY A 812 53.08 -42.83 43.64
CA GLY A 812 54.23 -42.86 44.56
C GLY A 812 55.63 -42.81 43.93
N ASN A 813 55.78 -42.69 42.61
CA ASN A 813 57.10 -42.43 42.00
C ASN A 813 57.59 -40.98 42.21
N SER A 814 56.68 -40.03 42.46
CA SER A 814 56.97 -38.59 42.62
C SER A 814 57.21 -38.15 44.06
N LEU A 815 56.71 -38.90 45.07
CA LEU A 815 57.03 -38.65 46.50
C LEU A 815 58.54 -38.78 46.80
N MET A 816 59.31 -39.44 45.92
CA MET A 816 60.77 -39.52 46.00
C MET A 816 61.50 -38.28 45.46
N ASN A 817 60.82 -37.41 44.70
CA ASN A 817 61.36 -36.19 44.08
C ASN A 817 60.80 -34.91 44.75
N ALA A 818 60.78 -34.88 46.09
CA ALA A 818 60.37 -33.70 46.84
C ALA A 818 61.40 -32.56 46.69
N ALA A 819 61.04 -31.51 45.96
CA ALA A 819 61.82 -30.29 45.80
C ALA A 819 61.70 -29.37 47.05
N GLY A 820 62.02 -29.91 48.23
CA GLY A 820 62.03 -29.16 49.49
C GLY A 820 60.66 -28.93 50.14
N SER A 821 60.68 -28.62 51.44
CA SER A 821 59.50 -28.22 52.20
C SER A 821 59.42 -26.70 52.25
N ASP A 822 58.36 -26.12 51.70
CA ASP A 822 57.93 -24.80 52.17
C ASP A 822 57.24 -24.99 53.52
N GLY A 823 57.27 -24.01 54.41
CA GLY A 823 56.80 -24.14 55.81
C GLY A 823 55.34 -24.63 55.98
N SER A 824 54.57 -24.70 54.90
CA SER A 824 53.18 -25.17 54.79
C SER A 824 53.02 -26.66 54.44
N GLY A 825 53.99 -27.33 53.81
CA GLY A 825 53.82 -28.71 53.33
C GLY A 825 54.94 -29.23 52.42
N TYR A 826 54.70 -30.35 51.75
CA TYR A 826 55.55 -30.89 50.69
C TYR A 826 55.08 -30.41 49.33
N VAL A 827 55.96 -29.76 48.58
CA VAL A 827 55.70 -29.34 47.21
C VAL A 827 56.11 -30.46 46.26
N VAL A 828 55.23 -30.80 45.33
CA VAL A 828 55.44 -31.82 44.31
C VAL A 828 55.51 -31.15 42.95
N THR A 829 56.63 -31.39 42.29
CA THR A 829 57.03 -30.86 40.99
C THR A 829 57.17 -32.00 39.99
N ASP A 830 57.27 -31.66 38.70
CA ASP A 830 57.48 -32.64 37.64
C ASP A 830 58.76 -33.46 37.90
N PRO A 831 58.69 -34.81 37.82
CA PRO A 831 59.81 -35.69 38.14
C PRO A 831 60.95 -35.67 37.11
N GLU A 832 60.71 -35.21 35.88
CA GLU A 832 61.70 -35.10 34.80
C GLU A 832 62.40 -33.73 34.80
N THR A 833 61.66 -32.65 35.07
CA THR A 833 62.19 -31.27 34.97
C THR A 833 62.50 -30.63 36.34
N GLY A 834 61.83 -31.05 37.41
CA GLY A 834 61.93 -30.41 38.74
C GLY A 834 61.21 -29.07 38.86
N GLU A 835 60.40 -28.70 37.87
CA GLU A 835 59.63 -27.45 37.79
C GLU A 835 58.11 -27.72 37.91
N ALA A 836 57.28 -26.69 37.71
CA ALA A 836 55.82 -26.87 37.68
C ALA A 836 55.40 -27.81 36.54
N PHE A 837 54.33 -28.57 36.73
CA PHE A 837 53.70 -29.33 35.67
C PHE A 837 53.10 -28.35 34.64
N GLU A 838 53.53 -28.43 33.39
CA GLU A 838 52.96 -27.66 32.29
C GLU A 838 51.92 -28.52 31.57
N LEU A 839 50.67 -28.08 31.60
CA LEU A 839 49.55 -28.72 30.91
C LEU A 839 49.14 -27.85 29.74
N GLU A 840 49.31 -28.36 28.52
CA GLU A 840 48.74 -27.73 27.32
C GLU A 840 47.26 -28.10 27.23
N ILE A 841 46.40 -27.09 27.34
CA ILE A 841 44.96 -27.22 27.28
C ILE A 841 44.51 -26.55 25.98
N GLU A 842 43.98 -27.36 25.07
CA GLU A 842 43.29 -26.86 23.89
C GLU A 842 41.86 -26.45 24.26
N GLY A 843 41.35 -25.38 23.65
CA GLY A 843 39.99 -24.94 23.85
C GLY A 843 39.00 -26.04 23.48
N ALA A 844 37.94 -26.19 24.28
CA ALA A 844 36.94 -27.24 24.07
C ALA A 844 36.25 -27.05 22.72
N ASP A 845 36.46 -28.00 21.81
CA ASP A 845 35.70 -28.13 20.57
C ASP A 845 34.54 -29.10 20.82
N PHE A 846 33.31 -28.56 20.80
CA PHE A 846 32.09 -29.34 21.00
C PHE A 846 31.62 -30.05 19.70
N GLY A 847 32.38 -29.91 18.60
CA GLY A 847 32.14 -30.60 17.34
C GLY A 847 30.81 -30.26 16.68
N ASP A 848 30.44 -31.04 15.65
CA ASP A 848 29.15 -30.89 14.94
C ASP A 848 27.92 -31.21 15.83
N ASP A 849 28.11 -31.87 16.97
CA ASP A 849 27.02 -32.40 17.83
C ASP A 849 26.28 -31.31 18.64
N MET A 850 26.94 -30.19 18.98
CA MET A 850 26.29 -28.99 19.58
C MET A 850 26.05 -27.87 18.55
N GLY A 851 26.34 -28.10 17.27
CA GLY A 851 26.25 -27.09 16.20
C GLY A 851 27.21 -25.90 16.42
N ASP A 852 26.85 -24.72 15.92
CA ASP A 852 27.65 -23.48 16.01
C ASP A 852 27.69 -22.85 17.44
N ILE A 853 27.34 -23.61 18.48
CA ILE A 853 27.33 -23.13 19.87
C ILE A 853 28.67 -23.43 20.52
N MET A 854 29.50 -22.40 20.69
CA MET A 854 30.78 -22.47 21.40
C MET A 854 30.69 -21.74 22.74
N PRO A 855 30.32 -22.42 23.85
CA PRO A 855 30.20 -21.78 25.14
C PRO A 855 31.58 -21.45 25.73
N ALA A 856 31.68 -20.32 26.44
CA ALA A 856 32.83 -20.03 27.29
C ALA A 856 32.84 -21.01 28.48
N VAL A 857 33.88 -21.85 28.59
CA VAL A 857 33.97 -22.88 29.63
C VAL A 857 34.77 -22.37 30.83
N THR A 858 34.15 -22.38 32.01
CA THR A 858 34.79 -22.06 33.28
C THR A 858 34.79 -23.28 34.18
N LEU A 859 35.96 -23.67 34.66
CA LEU A 859 36.18 -24.79 35.56
C LEU A 859 36.47 -24.27 36.96
N ILE A 860 35.74 -24.75 37.95
CA ILE A 860 35.92 -24.41 39.37
C ILE A 860 36.20 -25.70 40.13
N LEU A 861 37.34 -25.76 40.82
CA LEU A 861 37.74 -26.92 41.60
C LEU A 861 38.03 -26.52 43.05
N GLY A 862 37.25 -27.05 43.98
CA GLY A 862 37.48 -26.97 45.41
C GLY A 862 38.30 -28.16 45.90
N LEU A 863 39.40 -27.90 46.61
CA LEU A 863 40.30 -28.94 47.14
C LEU A 863 40.00 -29.26 48.61
N PRO A 864 40.24 -30.50 49.07
CA PRO A 864 40.01 -30.89 50.45
C PRO A 864 41.04 -30.24 51.39
N ALA A 865 40.69 -30.12 52.67
CA ALA A 865 41.57 -29.49 53.66
C ALA A 865 42.95 -30.18 53.74
N GLY A 866 44.01 -29.40 53.54
CA GLY A 866 45.40 -29.87 53.58
C GLY A 866 45.98 -30.35 52.24
N LEU A 867 45.21 -30.33 51.15
CA LEU A 867 45.72 -30.37 49.77
C LEU A 867 45.51 -28.99 49.13
N SER A 868 46.52 -28.48 48.43
CA SER A 868 46.48 -27.19 47.75
C SER A 868 47.41 -27.18 46.53
N PHE A 869 47.18 -26.31 45.57
CA PHE A 869 48.14 -25.91 44.55
C PHE A 869 49.05 -24.80 45.08
N GLY A 870 50.36 -24.93 44.87
CA GLY A 870 51.35 -23.90 45.19
C GLY A 870 51.40 -22.79 44.14
N THR A 871 51.47 -23.19 42.87
CA THR A 871 51.35 -22.34 41.68
C THR A 871 50.20 -22.88 40.84
N PHE A 872 49.32 -21.99 40.38
CA PHE A 872 48.21 -22.29 39.46
C PHE A 872 48.05 -21.08 38.54
N GLU A 873 48.86 -21.03 37.49
CA GLU A 873 48.96 -19.86 36.60
C GLU A 873 48.75 -20.28 35.15
N SER A 874 47.80 -19.62 34.48
CA SER A 874 47.51 -19.71 33.05
C SER A 874 48.38 -18.70 32.28
N ALA A 875 48.98 -19.14 31.17
CA ALA A 875 49.75 -18.26 30.28
C ALA A 875 48.88 -17.15 29.67
N ASN A 876 47.61 -17.44 29.42
CA ASN A 876 46.61 -16.50 28.91
C ASN A 876 45.93 -15.67 30.01
N GLY A 877 46.30 -15.85 31.29
CA GLY A 877 45.76 -15.10 32.42
C GLY A 877 44.34 -15.50 32.85
N GLY A 878 43.88 -16.69 32.46
CA GLY A 878 42.53 -17.21 32.74
C GLY A 878 42.40 -17.96 34.07
N SER A 879 43.39 -17.89 34.96
CA SER A 879 43.42 -18.62 36.23
C SER A 879 43.31 -17.70 37.44
N SER A 880 42.49 -18.06 38.42
CA SER A 880 42.45 -17.40 39.72
C SER A 880 42.37 -18.39 40.86
N THR A 881 42.97 -18.02 41.99
CA THR A 881 43.01 -18.83 43.21
C THR A 881 42.36 -18.06 44.35
N THR A 882 41.38 -18.68 45.01
CA THR A 882 40.67 -18.10 46.16
C THR A 882 40.72 -19.07 47.34
N GLU A 883 40.58 -18.55 48.56
CA GLU A 883 40.48 -19.37 49.77
C GLU A 883 39.06 -19.25 50.33
N VAL A 884 38.34 -20.35 50.37
CA VAL A 884 36.95 -20.45 50.83
C VAL A 884 36.92 -21.43 52.00
N ASP A 885 36.47 -20.98 53.17
CA ASP A 885 36.42 -21.78 54.41
C ASP A 885 37.73 -22.48 54.82
N GLY A 886 38.88 -21.84 54.54
CA GLY A 886 40.21 -22.38 54.84
C GLY A 886 40.65 -23.52 53.91
N ARG A 887 39.92 -23.73 52.81
CA ARG A 887 40.22 -24.64 51.70
C ARG A 887 40.51 -23.81 50.46
N GLN A 888 41.39 -24.30 49.60
CA GLN A 888 41.71 -23.61 48.35
C GLN A 888 40.70 -23.98 47.27
N GLN A 889 40.20 -22.98 46.58
CA GLN A 889 39.38 -23.10 45.38
C GLN A 889 40.16 -22.49 44.21
N VAL A 890 40.18 -23.19 43.08
CA VAL A 890 40.81 -22.71 41.85
C VAL A 890 39.78 -22.57 40.76
N THR A 891 39.85 -21.46 40.04
CA THR A 891 39.00 -21.18 38.88
C THR A 891 39.88 -21.05 37.65
N TYR A 892 39.51 -21.72 36.58
CA TYR A 892 40.20 -21.69 35.30
C TYR A 892 39.20 -21.52 34.16
N THR A 893 39.35 -20.46 33.39
CA THR A 893 38.59 -20.23 32.16
C THR A 893 39.38 -20.81 30.99
N MET A 894 38.79 -21.76 30.28
CA MET A 894 39.44 -22.42 29.14
C MET A 894 39.60 -21.44 27.97
N PRO A 895 40.66 -21.61 27.14
CA PRO A 895 40.79 -20.86 25.89
C PRO A 895 39.67 -21.20 24.91
N LYS A 896 39.44 -20.34 23.92
CA LYS A 896 38.43 -20.57 22.88
C LYS A 896 38.84 -21.74 21.98
N ALA A 897 37.87 -22.38 21.32
CA ALA A 897 38.13 -23.46 20.38
C ALA A 897 39.16 -23.03 19.30
N GLY A 898 40.19 -23.85 19.09
CA GLY A 898 41.31 -23.55 18.19
C GLY A 898 42.43 -22.69 18.77
N GLU A 899 42.28 -22.19 20.01
CA GLU A 899 43.35 -21.58 20.80
C GLU A 899 43.88 -22.60 21.83
N THR A 900 45.17 -22.48 22.16
CA THR A 900 45.80 -23.27 23.22
C THR A 900 46.22 -22.36 24.37
N ASP A 901 46.13 -22.89 25.59
CA ASP A 901 46.66 -22.26 26.80
C ASP A 901 47.60 -23.25 27.51
N THR A 902 48.59 -22.72 28.22
CA THR A 902 49.53 -23.51 29.01
C THR A 902 49.31 -23.19 30.49
N LEU A 903 48.88 -24.20 31.23
CA LEU A 903 48.59 -24.10 32.66
C LEU A 903 49.75 -24.67 33.47
N SER A 904 50.37 -23.83 34.30
CA SER A 904 51.50 -24.20 35.18
C SER A 904 51.03 -24.53 36.58
N ILE A 905 51.23 -25.78 37.01
CA ILE A 905 50.68 -26.30 38.27
C ILE A 905 51.77 -26.90 39.17
N THR A 906 51.74 -26.59 40.47
CA THR A 906 52.47 -27.37 41.50
C THR A 906 51.52 -27.82 42.59
N PHE A 907 51.66 -29.06 43.06
CA PHE A 907 50.83 -29.59 44.14
C PHE A 907 51.54 -29.42 45.49
N VAL A 908 50.79 -29.09 46.54
CA VAL A 908 51.27 -28.92 47.91
C VAL A 908 50.45 -29.82 48.83
N ILE A 909 51.12 -30.81 49.40
CA ILE A 909 50.56 -31.71 50.42
C ILE A 909 50.90 -31.14 51.80
N GLY A 910 49.90 -30.58 52.48
CA GLY A 910 50.05 -29.95 53.78
C GLY A 910 50.41 -30.93 54.89
N TRP A 911 51.16 -30.46 55.89
CA TRP A 911 51.54 -31.28 57.05
C TRP A 911 50.33 -31.76 57.86
N ALA A 912 49.25 -30.98 57.89
CA ALA A 912 48.01 -31.36 58.57
C ALA A 912 47.38 -32.61 57.93
N PHE A 913 47.35 -32.70 56.61
CA PHE A 913 46.83 -33.85 55.86
C PHE A 913 47.65 -35.11 56.17
N LEU A 914 48.98 -35.03 56.07
CA LEU A 914 49.88 -36.15 56.38
C LEU A 914 49.80 -36.60 57.84
N LEU A 915 49.67 -35.67 58.79
CA LEU A 915 49.53 -36.01 60.20
C LEU A 915 48.17 -36.60 60.54
N GLN A 916 47.10 -36.14 59.89
CA GLN A 916 45.75 -36.68 60.04
C GLN A 916 45.70 -38.14 59.58
N GLU A 917 46.26 -38.45 58.41
CA GLU A 917 46.41 -39.83 57.94
C GLU A 917 47.34 -40.63 58.88
N ALA A 918 48.50 -40.08 59.26
CA ALA A 918 49.48 -40.77 60.12
C ALA A 918 48.97 -41.07 61.55
N TRP A 919 48.03 -40.29 62.10
CA TRP A 919 47.59 -40.38 63.50
C TRP A 919 46.90 -41.72 63.82
N GLY A 920 46.14 -42.30 62.87
CA GLY A 920 45.57 -43.63 62.99
C GLY A 920 46.62 -44.72 63.23
N TYR A 921 47.77 -44.60 62.57
CA TYR A 921 48.91 -45.52 62.68
C TYR A 921 49.72 -45.30 63.98
N GLY A 922 49.85 -44.04 64.42
CA GLY A 922 50.52 -43.67 65.66
C GLY A 922 49.84 -44.24 66.90
N ALA A 923 48.51 -44.24 66.93
CA ALA A 923 47.72 -44.72 68.07
C ALA A 923 47.90 -46.23 68.34
N VAL A 924 47.92 -47.06 67.28
CA VAL A 924 48.14 -48.52 67.39
C VAL A 924 49.55 -48.83 67.88
N SER A 925 50.54 -48.10 67.37
CA SER A 925 51.95 -48.21 67.80
C SER A 925 52.12 -47.80 69.27
N LEU A 926 51.49 -46.71 69.69
CA LEU A 926 51.49 -46.24 71.09
C LEU A 926 50.75 -47.20 72.03
N LEU A 927 49.63 -47.80 71.61
CA LEU A 927 48.94 -48.87 72.33
C LEU A 927 49.81 -50.14 72.45
N GLY A 928 50.51 -50.52 71.38
CA GLY A 928 51.46 -51.63 71.35
C GLY A 928 52.65 -51.42 72.30
N ILE A 929 53.24 -50.22 72.28
CA ILE A 929 54.31 -49.81 73.21
C ILE A 929 53.78 -49.77 74.64
N GLY A 930 52.57 -49.24 74.87
CA GLY A 930 51.90 -49.23 76.17
C GLY A 930 51.65 -50.63 76.73
N LEU A 931 51.21 -51.58 75.90
CA LEU A 931 51.04 -53.00 76.26
C LEU A 931 52.38 -53.70 76.54
N LEU A 932 53.43 -53.43 75.75
CA LEU A 932 54.78 -53.93 76.00
C LEU A 932 55.36 -53.38 77.31
N TRP A 933 55.13 -52.11 77.61
CA TRP A 933 55.56 -51.48 78.86
C TRP A 933 54.80 -52.06 80.05
N ARG A 934 53.48 -52.28 79.92
CA ARG A 934 52.65 -52.97 80.93
C ARG A 934 53.08 -54.41 81.14
N ARG A 935 53.47 -55.15 80.09
CA ARG A 935 54.08 -56.50 80.17
C ARG A 935 55.43 -56.49 80.88
N ARG A 936 56.31 -55.51 80.60
CA ARG A 936 57.59 -55.35 81.30
C ARG A 936 57.39 -55.03 82.79
N LYS A 937 56.40 -54.19 83.13
CA LYS A 937 56.07 -53.86 84.52
C LYS A 937 55.53 -55.08 85.29
N ARG A 938 54.63 -55.87 84.68
CA ARG A 938 54.17 -57.16 85.25
C ARG A 938 55.30 -58.18 85.43
N LYS A 939 56.24 -58.28 84.48
CA LYS A 939 57.42 -59.17 84.62
C LYS A 939 58.42 -58.70 85.68
N ARG A 940 58.46 -57.40 86.00
CA ARG A 940 59.29 -56.87 87.10
C ARG A 940 58.61 -57.04 88.47
N SER A 941 57.29 -56.86 88.58
CA SER A 941 56.58 -57.12 89.84
C SER A 941 56.62 -58.60 90.24
N LEU A 942 56.44 -59.52 89.29
CA LEU A 942 56.57 -60.97 89.52
C LEU A 942 57.99 -61.44 89.91
N LYS A 943 59.03 -60.63 89.66
CA LYS A 943 60.41 -60.91 90.09
C LYS A 943 60.72 -60.36 91.49
N LEU A 944 60.00 -59.33 91.93
CA LEU A 944 60.10 -58.78 93.30
C LEU A 944 59.34 -59.68 94.29
N ASP A 945 58.16 -60.19 93.93
CA ASP A 945 57.38 -61.11 94.78
C ASP A 945 58.06 -62.48 95.03
N LYS A 946 59.01 -62.88 94.17
CA LYS A 946 59.83 -64.08 94.34
C LYS A 946 61.06 -63.89 95.24
N LEU A 947 61.52 -62.65 95.43
CA LEU A 947 62.66 -62.31 96.28
C LEU A 947 62.24 -62.05 97.74
N GLU A 948 60.98 -61.68 97.98
CA GLU A 948 60.46 -61.39 99.32
C GLU A 948 59.99 -62.66 100.08
N ASN A 949 59.66 -63.74 99.36
CA ASN A 949 59.21 -65.01 99.95
C ASN A 949 60.34 -65.95 100.41
N GLU A 950 61.61 -65.64 100.16
CA GLU A 950 62.77 -66.50 100.52
C GLU A 950 63.54 -66.01 101.77
N PHE A 951 63.21 -64.83 102.31
CA PHE A 951 63.90 -64.22 103.48
C PHE A 951 63.17 -64.31 104.83
N THR A 952 61.94 -64.82 104.87
CA THR A 952 61.15 -64.95 106.11
C THR A 952 60.83 -66.40 106.45
N SER A 953 61.89 -67.20 106.68
CA SER A 953 61.80 -68.36 107.55
C SER A 953 62.80 -68.19 108.71
N LYS A 954 62.32 -68.41 109.96
CA LYS A 954 63.04 -68.38 111.26
C LYS A 954 62.97 -67.08 112.08
N ASN A 955 61.87 -66.88 112.82
CA ASN A 955 61.92 -66.81 114.30
C ASN A 955 60.54 -66.74 114.98
N LYS A 956 60.28 -67.76 115.81
CA LYS A 956 59.57 -67.80 117.11
C LYS A 956 58.10 -67.32 117.27
N THR A 957 57.22 -68.33 117.32
CA THR A 957 56.42 -68.81 118.48
C THR A 957 55.62 -67.88 119.41
N ARG A 958 54.37 -68.35 119.66
CA ARG A 958 53.47 -68.29 120.85
C ARG A 958 52.34 -67.23 120.82
N VAL A 959 51.07 -67.65 120.63
CA VAL A 959 50.01 -68.02 121.64
C VAL A 959 49.42 -66.74 122.28
N SER A 960 48.11 -66.46 122.42
CA SER A 960 46.84 -67.20 122.29
C SER A 960 45.64 -66.23 122.26
N GLU A 961 44.50 -66.77 121.81
CA GLU A 961 43.14 -66.64 122.39
C GLU A 961 42.45 -65.29 122.59
N ARG A 962 41.18 -65.29 122.13
CA ARG A 962 40.00 -64.55 122.62
C ARG A 962 39.86 -63.09 122.20
N GLN A 963 39.24 -62.93 121.04
CA GLN A 963 38.01 -62.16 120.80
C GLN A 963 37.63 -62.45 119.32
N PHE A 964 36.71 -63.35 118.97
CA PHE A 964 35.31 -63.43 119.41
C PHE A 964 34.61 -62.08 119.22
N ALA A 965 34.03 -61.86 118.04
CA ALA A 965 32.67 -61.36 117.88
C ALA A 965 32.30 -61.13 116.39
N ALA A 966 31.12 -61.64 116.03
CA ALA A 966 30.26 -61.22 114.91
C ALA A 966 30.79 -61.53 113.49
N MET A 967 30.37 -62.59 112.78
CA MET A 967 29.05 -63.25 112.73
C MET A 967 27.93 -62.27 112.29
N GLY A 968 27.37 -62.49 111.09
CA GLY A 968 25.92 -62.30 110.86
C GLY A 968 25.47 -61.55 109.60
N GLY A 969 24.51 -62.17 108.89
CA GLY A 969 23.44 -61.52 108.10
C GLY A 969 23.74 -61.41 106.60
N TRP A 970 23.13 -62.12 105.62
CA TRP A 970 21.75 -62.61 105.41
C TRP A 970 20.67 -61.52 105.27
N GLY A 971 19.94 -61.55 104.13
CA GLY A 971 18.66 -60.86 103.94
C GLY A 971 18.30 -60.54 102.49
N ASP A 972 17.49 -61.40 101.86
CA ASP A 972 16.72 -61.17 100.62
C ASP A 972 15.58 -60.14 100.82
N ASP A 973 15.10 -59.50 99.74
CA ASP A 973 13.74 -59.69 99.18
C ASP A 973 13.19 -58.51 98.32
N ALA A 974 12.75 -58.91 97.11
CA ALA A 974 11.43 -58.69 96.50
C ALA A 974 10.93 -57.30 95.98
N ALA A 975 10.65 -57.33 94.67
CA ALA A 975 9.35 -57.06 94.00
C ALA A 975 8.90 -55.64 93.63
N GLY A 976 8.65 -55.45 92.32
CA GLY A 976 7.28 -55.20 91.85
C GLY A 976 7.01 -53.90 91.07
N GLY A 977 6.67 -54.05 89.78
CA GLY A 977 5.48 -53.40 89.18
C GLY A 977 5.61 -52.05 88.45
N ALA A 978 5.38 -52.08 87.13
CA ALA A 978 4.85 -50.98 86.29
C ALA A 978 3.42 -50.56 86.76
N PRO A 979 2.68 -49.54 86.23
CA PRO A 979 2.64 -48.95 84.86
C PRO A 979 2.30 -47.41 84.87
N PRO A 980 1.42 -46.84 84.01
CA PRO A 980 1.52 -46.43 82.59
C PRO A 980 1.38 -44.88 82.38
N ALA A 981 1.40 -44.44 81.10
CA ALA A 981 0.96 -43.10 80.65
C ALA A 981 -0.58 -42.93 80.76
N PRO A 982 -1.14 -41.69 80.82
CA PRO A 982 -1.48 -40.95 79.59
C PRO A 982 -1.52 -39.39 79.70
N GLY A 983 -1.52 -38.71 78.54
CA GLY A 983 -2.61 -37.79 78.14
C GLY A 983 -2.64 -36.31 78.59
N SER A 984 -2.52 -35.44 77.58
CA SER A 984 -3.31 -34.21 77.32
C SER A 984 -3.14 -32.92 78.15
N GLY A 985 -3.10 -31.80 77.43
CA GLY A 985 -4.06 -30.71 77.66
C GLY A 985 -3.51 -29.36 78.13
N PHE A 986 -3.11 -28.53 77.17
CA PHE A 986 -3.54 -27.13 76.93
C PHE A 986 -3.93 -26.19 78.09
N GLY A 987 -3.29 -25.01 78.09
CA GLY A 987 -3.80 -23.72 78.60
C GLY A 987 -3.73 -23.52 80.12
N GLY A 988 -3.22 -22.44 80.70
CA GLY A 988 -2.90 -21.12 80.18
C GLY A 988 -3.16 -20.10 81.29
N ASN A 989 -2.33 -19.06 81.30
CA ASN A 989 -2.65 -17.68 81.67
C ASN A 989 -2.37 -17.12 83.08
N ALA A 990 -2.04 -15.83 83.02
CA ALA A 990 -1.96 -14.76 84.02
C ALA A 990 -0.73 -14.81 84.93
N GLY A 991 0.17 -13.83 84.95
CA GLY A 991 0.04 -12.36 84.78
C GLY A 991 0.74 -11.74 86.01
N GLY A 992 1.35 -10.56 86.03
CA GLY A 992 1.61 -9.44 85.13
C GLY A 992 2.75 -8.62 85.77
N ASP A 993 3.55 -7.89 84.98
CA ASP A 993 3.52 -6.41 84.85
C ASP A 993 4.52 -5.76 85.84
N ASP A 994 5.47 -4.86 85.50
CA ASP A 994 5.34 -3.59 84.78
C ASP A 994 6.71 -2.99 84.32
N PHE A 995 6.77 -2.55 83.05
CA PHE A 995 7.10 -1.19 82.52
C PHE A 995 8.47 -0.50 82.82
N PHE A 996 9.19 0.20 81.91
CA PHE A 996 8.91 1.07 80.72
C PHE A 996 9.90 0.77 79.56
N GLU A 997 9.54 0.70 78.27
CA GLU A 997 9.24 1.79 77.28
C GLU A 997 10.47 2.69 76.94
N ASP A 998 10.81 3.08 75.70
CA ASP A 998 10.22 2.85 74.37
C ASP A 998 11.13 3.43 73.24
N ALA A 999 10.69 3.24 71.98
CA ALA A 999 11.04 3.88 70.69
C ALA A 999 12.10 3.14 69.82
N SER A 1000 11.76 2.33 68.79
CA SER A 1000 10.86 2.46 67.60
C SER A 1000 11.41 3.41 66.51
N TRP A 1001 11.94 2.91 65.38
CA TRP A 1001 11.33 2.30 64.16
C TRP A 1001 10.65 3.32 63.22
N ASN A 1002 11.19 3.47 61.99
CA ASN A 1002 10.60 2.95 60.73
C ASN A 1002 11.16 3.68 59.49
N SER A 1003 11.74 2.91 58.56
CA SER A 1003 11.41 2.85 57.13
C SER A 1003 12.31 1.83 56.44
#